data_AF-A0A8C4PIB9-F1
#
_entry.id   AF-A0A8C4PIB9-F1
#
_cell.length_a   1.000
_cell.length_b   1.000
_cell.length_c   1.000
_cell.angle_alpha   90.00
_cell.angle_beta   90.00
_cell.angle_gamma   90.00
#
_symmetry.space_group_name_H-M   'P 1'
#
loop_
_entity.id
_entity.type
_entity.pdbx_description
1 polymer ?
#
loop_
_entity_poly.entity_id
_entity_poly.type
_entity_poly.pdbx_seq_one_letter_code
_entity_poly.pdbx_strand_id
1 'polypeptide(L)'
;KGHSPLKIPAVSPSIFSVDLDLCVYSLHLRELLRVDAALRQEKHMMFIQIFKMCLLDLFPKKKSDDELYQKILSKQENDLEELEKGLQVKLSNTEMLGAADSEYTTLADVEKKEREYSEQLIDNMEAFWKQMEKIQPFLVDQFKCSSSKAQQLVMTLTERMTATEGRLRESQDLQALDALERTMERAHMAKTIEFLKLQIQEETKCQLAAISHGLELLTVEGKLSGRQKEELLTQQHKAFWGEAERFGREFVQRGKDRVKASLDHQAEESAKLALAQEEERRSFLAEAQPTADPEEFLQAFHTLLERQRLTQSDLEEEENVRATDTVAALCEELYRSTMETFQKFMDVLFLQTLPATTGLSRVECDYLRQEVQENAAQQLGKSDRFRKQQWKLFQDLLEQEKQVWMEEHALSAVLQTHLRDDHQTILHQVLGRLGGLSEESTRCILQGHELLLRSALRRLALRGSAVAALTSCSEQHALERGSSQCLDEHQWQLLRALEARVQEEAGRLEEEAQLTRLQLQQQLLAEAREAGQLLQQHTERALGQALLGYARNAATRSRARARDDFKRTLMEAAEESVYVTSAGVGRLVRAYDQHIGRVVQDHEERRLQQLKTLQGDRMENYRLRKKQELGDPSSGGEMAGGAPETCQAVHQRILVQQKKFLAQFTVHQRIRLDAQKQKARVMDHLEAQLESQLQEAEQSFISELAALARVPLAESRPFVNKRGLAEKPVRTKRKKPPPRDRGDPGGPTDDDPASGGHPSGSLRYRGSRLIACGHVLTPNVWAGGAGPFSGVP
;
A
#
# COMPACT_ATOMS: atom_id res chain seq x y z
N LYS A 1 -32.92 -36.47 -19.33
CA LYS A 1 -31.99 -37.32 -18.54
C LYS A 1 -30.59 -36.76 -18.71
N GLY A 2 -29.97 -36.34 -17.61
CA GLY A 2 -28.53 -36.09 -17.53
C GLY A 2 -28.06 -34.65 -17.70
N HIS A 3 -28.53 -33.72 -16.86
CA HIS A 3 -27.68 -32.63 -16.39
C HIS A 3 -27.85 -32.53 -14.88
N SER A 4 -26.80 -32.92 -14.17
CA SER A 4 -26.63 -32.75 -12.73
C SER A 4 -26.66 -31.27 -12.36
N PRO A 5 -27.02 -30.93 -11.10
CA PRO A 5 -27.34 -29.57 -10.73
C PRO A 5 -26.06 -28.73 -10.68
N LEU A 6 -26.13 -27.55 -11.29
CA LEU A 6 -25.19 -26.47 -11.06
C LEU A 6 -25.12 -26.25 -9.55
N LYS A 7 -23.95 -26.51 -8.95
CA LYS A 7 -23.62 -25.99 -7.63
C LYS A 7 -23.50 -24.48 -7.77
N ILE A 8 -24.30 -23.74 -7.01
CA ILE A 8 -24.35 -22.27 -7.00
C ILE A 8 -24.01 -21.83 -5.56
N PRO A 9 -23.14 -20.84 -5.32
CA PRO A 9 -22.87 -20.38 -3.96
C PRO A 9 -23.24 -18.90 -3.67
N ALA A 10 -23.22 -18.57 -2.38
CA ALA A 10 -23.24 -17.26 -1.68
C ALA A 10 -24.48 -16.35 -1.75
N VAL A 11 -25.40 -16.45 -0.77
CA VAL A 11 -26.69 -15.69 -0.76
C VAL A 11 -26.70 -14.49 0.19
N SER A 12 -27.07 -13.31 -0.34
CA SER A 12 -27.39 -12.11 0.44
C SER A 12 -28.81 -11.59 0.10
N PRO A 13 -29.57 -11.01 1.06
CA PRO A 13 -30.86 -10.38 0.80
C PRO A 13 -30.81 -9.24 -0.23
N SER A 14 -29.64 -8.61 -0.41
CA SER A 14 -29.41 -7.54 -1.37
C SER A 14 -29.43 -8.01 -2.84
N ILE A 15 -29.36 -9.32 -3.09
CA ILE A 15 -29.49 -9.94 -4.42
C ILE A 15 -30.92 -9.78 -5.00
N PHE A 16 -31.86 -9.30 -4.19
CA PHE A 16 -33.22 -8.99 -4.62
C PHE A 16 -33.46 -7.47 -4.78
N SER A 17 -32.39 -6.66 -4.87
CA SER A 17 -32.42 -5.20 -5.06
C SER A 17 -32.71 -4.79 -6.52
N VAL A 18 -33.01 -3.51 -6.73
CA VAL A 18 -33.25 -2.90 -8.05
C VAL A 18 -31.94 -2.55 -8.77
N ASP A 19 -30.86 -2.32 -8.02
CA ASP A 19 -29.51 -2.02 -8.54
C ASP A 19 -28.52 -3.09 -8.06
N LEU A 20 -28.49 -4.19 -8.81
CA LEU A 20 -27.92 -5.47 -8.39
C LEU A 20 -26.39 -5.44 -8.31
N ASP A 21 -25.76 -4.86 -9.32
CA ASP A 21 -24.31 -4.82 -9.47
C ASP A 21 -23.69 -3.94 -8.37
N LEU A 22 -24.19 -2.73 -8.18
CA LEU A 22 -23.72 -1.85 -7.11
C LEU A 22 -23.89 -2.48 -5.71
N CYS A 23 -24.97 -3.26 -5.50
CA CYS A 23 -25.18 -4.00 -4.27
C CYS A 23 -24.16 -5.13 -4.07
N VAL A 24 -23.77 -5.84 -5.12
CA VAL A 24 -22.77 -6.92 -5.06
C VAL A 24 -21.38 -6.36 -4.77
N TYR A 25 -20.98 -5.26 -5.42
CA TYR A 25 -19.67 -4.64 -5.20
C TYR A 25 -19.58 -3.89 -3.86
N SER A 26 -20.65 -3.26 -3.39
CA SER A 26 -20.64 -2.65 -2.05
C SER A 26 -20.52 -3.69 -0.93
N LEU A 27 -21.07 -4.91 -1.12
CA LEU A 27 -20.82 -6.03 -0.21
C LEU A 27 -19.37 -6.48 -0.24
N HIS A 28 -18.76 -6.58 -1.43
CA HIS A 28 -17.34 -6.91 -1.56
C HIS A 28 -16.45 -5.92 -0.80
N LEU A 29 -16.67 -4.62 -1.00
CA LEU A 29 -15.92 -3.58 -0.31
C LEU A 29 -16.08 -3.72 1.20
N ARG A 30 -17.30 -3.95 1.71
CA ARG A 30 -17.55 -4.21 3.13
C ARG A 30 -16.81 -5.44 3.67
N GLU A 31 -16.68 -6.48 2.85
CA GLU A 31 -15.93 -7.69 3.19
C GLU A 31 -14.43 -7.39 3.32
N LEU A 32 -13.85 -6.60 2.41
CA LEU A 32 -12.48 -6.09 2.54
C LEU A 32 -12.26 -5.27 3.82
N LEU A 33 -13.23 -4.42 4.21
CA LEU A 33 -13.16 -3.67 5.47
C LEU A 33 -13.18 -4.58 6.70
N ARG A 34 -13.98 -5.66 6.66
CA ARG A 34 -14.05 -6.66 7.74
C ARG A 34 -12.72 -7.41 7.87
N VAL A 35 -12.13 -7.80 6.73
CA VAL A 35 -10.80 -8.43 6.65
C VAL A 35 -9.74 -7.51 7.26
N ASP A 36 -9.69 -6.24 6.86
CA ASP A 36 -8.75 -5.28 7.44
C ASP A 36 -8.91 -5.15 8.96
N ALA A 37 -10.15 -5.00 9.44
CA ALA A 37 -10.42 -4.86 10.87
C ALA A 37 -9.93 -6.07 11.67
N ALA A 38 -10.15 -7.29 11.17
CA ALA A 38 -9.65 -8.52 11.79
C ALA A 38 -8.11 -8.54 11.82
N LEU A 39 -7.45 -8.27 10.69
CA LEU A 39 -5.98 -8.27 10.61
C LEU A 39 -5.33 -7.15 11.42
N ARG A 40 -6.02 -6.03 11.66
CA ARG A 40 -5.57 -4.99 12.59
C ARG A 40 -5.65 -5.43 14.05
N GLN A 41 -6.73 -6.10 14.44
CA GLN A 41 -6.85 -6.69 15.79
C GLN A 41 -5.76 -7.73 16.05
N GLU A 42 -5.49 -8.59 15.07
CA GLU A 42 -4.41 -9.57 15.15
C GLU A 42 -3.04 -8.92 15.23
N LYS A 43 -2.80 -7.85 14.44
CA LYS A 43 -1.58 -7.05 14.55
C LYS A 43 -1.37 -6.52 15.97
N HIS A 44 -2.43 -6.00 16.61
CA HIS A 44 -2.34 -5.51 17.99
C HIS A 44 -2.02 -6.64 18.97
N MET A 45 -2.68 -7.80 18.82
CA MET A 45 -2.41 -8.98 19.65
C MET A 45 -0.96 -9.47 19.50
N MET A 46 -0.49 -9.62 18.26
CA MET A 46 0.89 -10.03 17.96
C MET A 46 1.89 -9.01 18.49
N PHE A 47 1.63 -7.72 18.34
CA PHE A 47 2.50 -6.67 18.91
C PHE A 47 2.67 -6.81 20.42
N ILE A 48 1.58 -7.02 21.17
CA ILE A 48 1.64 -7.20 22.63
C ILE A 48 2.46 -8.44 23.00
N GLN A 49 2.28 -9.56 22.30
CA GLN A 49 3.07 -10.77 22.57
C GLN A 49 4.55 -10.60 22.20
N ILE A 50 4.85 -9.97 21.07
CA ILE A 50 6.23 -9.66 20.66
C ILE A 50 6.89 -8.75 21.69
N PHE A 51 6.19 -7.71 22.12
CA PHE A 51 6.69 -6.77 23.10
C PHE A 51 6.94 -7.43 24.46
N LYS A 52 6.04 -8.30 24.91
CA LYS A 52 6.21 -9.14 26.12
C LYS A 52 7.46 -10.01 26.03
N MET A 53 7.69 -10.70 24.91
CA MET A 53 8.89 -11.51 24.71
C MET A 53 10.16 -10.65 24.71
N CYS A 54 10.18 -9.52 24.00
CA CYS A 54 11.32 -8.61 24.01
C CYS A 54 11.63 -8.07 25.43
N LEU A 55 10.61 -7.81 26.23
CA LEU A 55 10.74 -7.38 27.62
C LEU A 55 11.32 -8.47 28.53
N LEU A 56 10.96 -9.74 28.31
CA LEU A 56 11.51 -10.89 29.04
C LEU A 56 12.98 -11.16 28.67
N ASP A 57 13.31 -11.06 27.38
CA ASP A 57 14.68 -11.19 26.86
C ASP A 57 15.64 -10.16 27.52
N LEU A 58 15.13 -8.96 27.82
CA LEU A 58 15.92 -7.85 28.37
C LEU A 58 16.02 -7.80 29.90
N PHE A 59 15.03 -8.32 30.63
CA PHE A 59 15.12 -8.46 32.09
C PHE A 59 14.80 -9.89 32.59
N PRO A 60 15.62 -10.89 32.22
CA PRO A 60 15.37 -12.31 32.55
C PRO A 60 15.39 -12.63 34.05
N LYS A 61 15.80 -11.68 34.91
CA LYS A 61 15.86 -11.83 36.38
C LYS A 61 14.55 -11.48 37.09
N LYS A 62 13.59 -10.89 36.37
CA LYS A 62 12.29 -10.46 36.90
C LYS A 62 11.22 -11.47 36.46
N LYS A 63 10.31 -11.86 37.36
CA LYS A 63 9.23 -12.79 36.99
C LYS A 63 8.26 -12.07 36.05
N SER A 64 7.59 -12.80 35.15
CA SER A 64 6.53 -12.23 34.27
C SER A 64 5.39 -11.54 35.05
N ASP A 65 5.26 -11.88 36.33
CA ASP A 65 4.28 -11.32 37.28
C ASP A 65 4.79 -10.09 38.04
N ASP A 66 5.98 -9.57 37.73
CA ASP A 66 6.43 -8.31 38.31
C ASP A 66 5.43 -7.20 37.94
N GLU A 67 4.92 -6.49 38.96
CA GLU A 67 3.98 -5.36 38.81
C GLU A 67 4.43 -4.32 37.76
N LEU A 68 5.75 -4.20 37.59
CA LEU A 68 6.37 -3.29 36.64
C LEU A 68 6.18 -3.75 35.18
N TYR A 69 6.27 -5.06 34.89
CA TYR A 69 5.99 -5.58 33.55
C TYR A 69 4.53 -5.44 33.20
N GLN A 70 3.64 -5.78 34.14
CA GLN A 70 2.21 -5.62 33.97
C GLN A 70 1.84 -4.16 33.72
N LYS A 71 2.44 -3.21 34.44
CA LYS A 71 2.23 -1.78 34.22
C LYS A 71 2.71 -1.28 32.85
N ILE A 72 3.81 -1.83 32.33
CA ILE A 72 4.30 -1.49 30.98
C ILE A 72 3.37 -2.05 29.90
N LEU A 73 2.99 -3.32 30.01
CA LEU A 73 2.12 -4.01 29.05
C LEU A 73 0.72 -3.40 29.01
N SER A 74 0.07 -3.26 30.16
CA SER A 74 -1.26 -2.62 30.28
C SER A 74 -1.31 -1.21 29.69
N LYS A 75 -0.23 -0.42 29.83
CA LYS A 75 -0.17 0.88 29.17
C LYS A 75 -0.21 0.73 27.64
N GLN A 76 0.59 -0.18 27.10
CA GLN A 76 0.61 -0.40 25.65
C GLN A 76 -0.72 -0.97 25.13
N GLU A 77 -1.37 -1.85 25.88
CA GLU A 77 -2.72 -2.36 25.56
C GLU A 77 -3.74 -1.21 25.53
N ASN A 78 -3.75 -0.35 26.54
CA ASN A 78 -4.64 0.81 26.60
C ASN A 78 -4.38 1.80 25.45
N ASP A 79 -3.11 2.11 25.16
CA ASP A 79 -2.72 3.01 24.06
C ASP A 79 -3.21 2.46 22.70
N LEU A 80 -3.16 1.14 22.48
CA LEU A 80 -3.70 0.48 21.27
C LEU A 80 -5.23 0.47 21.22
N GLU A 81 -5.89 0.26 22.36
CA GLU A 81 -7.34 0.30 22.44
C GLU A 81 -7.88 1.71 22.15
N GLU A 82 -7.21 2.75 22.66
CA GLU A 82 -7.52 4.14 22.34
C GLU A 82 -7.33 4.45 20.85
N LEU A 83 -6.26 3.92 20.24
CA LEU A 83 -6.00 4.05 18.81
C LEU A 83 -7.11 3.41 17.96
N GLU A 84 -7.57 2.21 18.34
CA GLU A 84 -8.66 1.51 17.67
C GLU A 84 -9.98 2.26 17.80
N LYS A 85 -10.33 2.68 19.03
CA LYS A 85 -11.54 3.48 19.31
C LYS A 85 -11.53 4.78 18.51
N GLY A 86 -10.38 5.45 18.45
CA GLY A 86 -10.19 6.67 17.67
C GLY A 86 -10.49 6.46 16.19
N LEU A 87 -10.02 5.35 15.61
CA LEU A 87 -10.33 4.99 14.22
C LEU A 87 -11.82 4.71 14.05
N GLN A 88 -12.43 3.86 14.88
CA GLN A 88 -13.85 3.51 14.76
C GLN A 88 -14.77 4.74 14.82
N VAL A 89 -14.50 5.69 15.71
CA VAL A 89 -15.26 6.94 15.79
C VAL A 89 -15.17 7.74 14.49
N LYS A 90 -13.98 7.85 13.89
CA LYS A 90 -13.81 8.55 12.61
C LYS A 90 -14.56 7.84 11.48
N LEU A 91 -14.50 6.50 11.43
CA LEU A 91 -15.20 5.70 10.45
C LEU A 91 -16.74 5.84 10.57
N SER A 92 -17.28 5.79 11.79
CA SER A 92 -18.73 5.99 12.02
C SER A 92 -19.20 7.41 11.67
N ASN A 93 -18.37 8.43 11.89
CA ASN A 93 -18.69 9.81 11.49
C ASN A 93 -18.76 9.95 9.96
N THR A 94 -17.86 9.27 9.23
CA THR A 94 -17.90 9.20 7.76
C THR A 94 -19.17 8.48 7.27
N GLU A 95 -19.63 7.43 7.97
CA GLU A 95 -20.91 6.76 7.64
C GLU A 95 -22.14 7.65 7.87
N MET A 96 -22.15 8.47 8.93
CA MET A 96 -23.28 9.38 9.22
C MET A 96 -23.35 10.59 8.27
N LEU A 97 -22.20 11.06 7.75
CA LEU A 97 -22.14 12.17 6.78
C LEU A 97 -22.63 11.77 5.38
N GLY A 98 -22.65 10.48 5.05
CA GLY A 98 -23.18 9.93 3.81
C GLY A 98 -24.67 9.55 3.84
N ALA A 99 -25.33 9.65 4.99
CA ALA A 99 -26.73 9.26 5.19
C ALA A 99 -27.75 10.42 5.02
N ALA A 100 -27.30 11.58 4.54
CA ALA A 100 -28.19 12.70 4.23
C ALA A 100 -28.82 12.52 2.83
N ASP A 101 -30.01 11.94 2.81
CA ASP A 101 -31.09 12.19 1.85
C ASP A 101 -30.98 11.71 0.38
N SER A 102 -30.26 10.65 0.02
CA SER A 102 -30.44 10.04 -1.31
C SER A 102 -30.87 8.56 -1.27
N GLU A 103 -32.04 8.28 -1.85
CA GLU A 103 -32.55 6.94 -2.17
C GLU A 103 -31.65 6.16 -3.16
N TYR A 104 -30.59 6.79 -3.69
CA TYR A 104 -29.64 6.23 -4.64
C TYR A 104 -28.21 6.57 -4.23
N THR A 105 -27.38 5.55 -4.02
CA THR A 105 -25.93 5.66 -3.85
C THR A 105 -25.29 5.61 -5.24
N THR A 106 -24.43 6.55 -5.61
CA THR A 106 -23.74 6.48 -6.90
C THR A 106 -22.36 5.84 -6.76
N LEU A 107 -21.79 5.30 -7.85
CA LEU A 107 -20.42 4.77 -7.87
C LEU A 107 -19.39 5.80 -7.37
N ALA A 108 -19.60 7.09 -7.66
CA ALA A 108 -18.73 8.17 -7.19
C ALA A 108 -18.83 8.38 -5.68
N ASP A 109 -20.01 8.19 -5.08
CA ASP A 109 -20.18 8.26 -3.62
C ASP A 109 -19.48 7.08 -2.93
N VAL A 110 -19.57 5.89 -3.52
CA VAL A 110 -18.85 4.70 -3.04
C VAL A 110 -17.33 4.91 -3.13
N GLU A 111 -16.81 5.39 -4.27
CA GLU A 111 -15.38 5.70 -4.44
C GLU A 111 -14.90 6.73 -3.42
N LYS A 112 -15.69 7.78 -3.19
CA LYS A 112 -15.36 8.82 -2.21
C LYS A 112 -15.27 8.23 -0.80
N LYS A 113 -16.22 7.38 -0.41
CA LYS A 113 -16.22 6.71 0.90
C LYS A 113 -15.00 5.80 1.07
N GLU A 114 -14.66 5.02 0.04
CA GLU A 114 -13.49 4.13 0.06
C GLU A 114 -12.17 4.90 0.13
N ARG A 115 -12.09 6.06 -0.53
CA ARG A 115 -10.93 6.95 -0.45
C ARG A 115 -10.78 7.56 0.95
N GLU A 116 -11.85 8.11 1.52
CA GLU A 116 -11.83 8.63 2.89
C GLU A 116 -11.43 7.54 3.90
N TYR A 117 -11.90 6.30 3.70
CA TYR A 117 -11.49 5.16 4.50
C TYR A 117 -9.98 4.86 4.38
N SER A 118 -9.45 4.83 3.14
CA SER A 118 -8.02 4.65 2.84
C SER A 118 -7.16 5.69 3.57
N GLU A 119 -7.56 6.96 3.52
CA GLU A 119 -6.89 8.06 4.21
C GLU A 119 -6.86 7.83 5.74
N GLN A 120 -7.99 7.46 6.35
CA GLN A 120 -8.04 7.16 7.79
C GLN A 120 -7.18 5.96 8.18
N LEU A 121 -7.04 4.96 7.32
CA LEU A 121 -6.16 3.81 7.55
C LEU A 121 -4.68 4.17 7.48
N ILE A 122 -4.29 5.10 6.60
CA ILE A 122 -2.92 5.62 6.52
C ILE A 122 -2.60 6.44 7.78
N ASP A 123 -3.52 7.29 8.23
CA ASP A 123 -3.39 8.04 9.48
C ASP A 123 -3.25 7.12 10.70
N ASN A 124 -4.10 6.09 10.78
CA ASN A 124 -4.04 5.09 11.84
C ASN A 124 -2.71 4.31 11.83
N MET A 125 -2.22 3.95 10.64
CA MET A 125 -0.90 3.34 10.48
C MET A 125 0.21 4.26 11.01
N GLU A 126 0.20 5.56 10.67
CA GLU A 126 1.20 6.51 11.16
C GLU A 126 1.12 6.68 12.69
N ALA A 127 -0.10 6.68 13.25
CA ALA A 127 -0.32 6.80 14.68
C ALA A 127 0.17 5.57 15.48
N PHE A 128 -0.10 4.35 14.99
CA PHE A 128 0.47 3.10 15.53
C PHE A 128 2.00 3.17 15.57
N TRP A 129 2.59 3.72 14.51
CA TRP A 129 4.03 3.87 14.41
C TRP A 129 4.62 4.87 15.40
N LYS A 130 3.99 6.04 15.53
CA LYS A 130 4.35 7.02 16.56
C LYS A 130 4.25 6.42 17.96
N GLN A 131 3.34 5.48 18.20
CA GLN A 131 3.27 4.75 19.47
C GLN A 131 4.48 3.85 19.68
N MET A 132 4.90 3.10 18.65
CA MET A 132 6.09 2.24 18.72
C MET A 132 7.38 3.05 18.98
N GLU A 133 7.52 4.22 18.34
CA GLU A 133 8.65 5.14 18.59
C GLU A 133 8.69 5.67 20.03
N LYS A 134 7.53 5.85 20.68
CA LYS A 134 7.44 6.32 22.07
C LYS A 134 7.89 5.29 23.10
N ILE A 135 8.05 4.02 22.72
CA ILE A 135 8.50 2.95 23.64
C ILE A 135 9.90 3.26 24.17
N GLN A 136 10.83 3.69 23.31
CA GLN A 136 12.20 3.98 23.73
C GLN A 136 12.28 5.08 24.80
N PRO A 137 11.74 6.30 24.60
CA PRO A 137 11.77 7.33 25.63
C PRO A 137 10.97 6.91 26.87
N PHE A 138 9.86 6.18 26.71
CA PHE A 138 9.10 5.67 27.85
C PHE A 138 9.93 4.74 28.76
N LEU A 139 10.68 3.80 28.18
CA LEU A 139 11.55 2.89 28.91
C LEU A 139 12.73 3.61 29.59
N VAL A 140 13.30 4.61 28.92
CA VAL A 140 14.42 5.39 29.45
C VAL A 140 13.98 6.36 30.55
N ASP A 141 12.94 7.16 30.30
CA ASP A 141 12.51 8.24 31.18
C ASP A 141 11.73 7.73 32.39
N GLN A 142 10.81 6.78 32.19
CA GLN A 142 9.92 6.31 33.25
C GLN A 142 10.47 5.10 34.01
N PHE A 143 11.20 4.20 33.32
CA PHE A 143 11.72 2.97 33.92
C PHE A 143 13.22 2.99 34.15
N LYS A 144 13.90 4.10 33.83
CA LYS A 144 15.35 4.29 34.03
C LYS A 144 16.17 3.16 33.38
N CYS A 145 15.66 2.60 32.26
CA CYS A 145 16.38 1.61 31.49
C CYS A 145 17.63 2.24 30.87
N SER A 146 18.72 1.49 30.75
CA SER A 146 19.88 2.00 30.03
C SER A 146 19.49 2.24 28.57
N SER A 147 19.94 3.36 28.01
CA SER A 147 19.62 3.73 26.62
C SER A 147 19.99 2.63 25.61
N SER A 148 21.11 1.92 25.84
CA SER A 148 21.53 0.76 25.04
C SER A 148 20.54 -0.40 25.07
N LYS A 149 19.98 -0.72 26.25
CA LYS A 149 19.00 -1.81 26.42
C LYS A 149 17.65 -1.45 25.81
N ALA A 150 17.22 -0.20 26.00
CA ALA A 150 15.99 0.29 25.37
C ALA A 150 16.10 0.32 23.84
N GLN A 151 17.27 0.68 23.30
CA GLN A 151 17.54 0.65 21.87
C GLN A 151 17.55 -0.78 21.31
N GLN A 152 18.22 -1.71 22.00
CA GLN A 152 18.20 -3.13 21.63
C GLN A 152 16.77 -3.70 21.63
N LEU A 153 15.95 -3.33 22.63
CA LEU A 153 14.53 -3.73 22.70
C LEU A 153 13.79 -3.33 21.43
N VAL A 154 13.88 -2.04 21.08
CA VAL A 154 13.13 -1.47 19.97
C VAL A 154 13.62 -2.07 18.65
N MET A 155 14.92 -2.31 18.51
CA MET A 155 15.48 -2.97 17.33
C MET A 155 14.89 -4.38 17.12
N THR A 156 14.92 -5.22 18.16
CA THR A 156 14.34 -6.58 18.10
C THR A 156 12.82 -6.56 17.92
N LEU A 157 12.12 -5.61 18.56
CA LEU A 157 10.69 -5.41 18.37
C LEU A 157 10.36 -5.06 16.91
N THR A 158 11.09 -4.11 16.31
CA THR A 158 10.90 -3.70 14.91
C THR A 158 11.19 -4.84 13.95
N GLU A 159 12.25 -5.62 14.16
CA GLU A 159 12.56 -6.82 13.36
C GLU A 159 11.40 -7.83 13.37
N ARG A 160 10.93 -8.22 14.57
CA ARG A 160 9.83 -9.19 14.72
C ARG A 160 8.50 -8.66 14.16
N MET A 161 8.23 -7.37 14.32
CA MET A 161 7.07 -6.72 13.70
C MET A 161 7.19 -6.68 12.17
N THR A 162 8.40 -6.57 11.60
CA THR A 162 8.63 -6.58 10.14
C THR A 162 8.25 -7.91 9.52
N ALA A 163 8.60 -9.01 10.19
CA ALA A 163 8.17 -10.35 9.80
C ALA A 163 6.64 -10.50 9.92
N THR A 164 6.06 -9.99 11.01
CA THR A 164 4.61 -10.02 11.26
C THR A 164 3.82 -9.27 10.19
N GLU A 165 4.25 -8.06 9.80
CA GLU A 165 3.58 -7.29 8.76
C GLU A 165 3.65 -7.97 7.38
N GLY A 166 4.74 -8.72 7.12
CA GLY A 166 4.84 -9.58 5.93
C GLY A 166 3.78 -10.68 5.91
N ARG A 167 3.63 -11.41 7.03
CA ARG A 167 2.62 -12.46 7.17
C ARG A 167 1.19 -11.91 7.06
N LEU A 168 0.90 -10.81 7.74
CA LEU A 168 -0.41 -10.16 7.67
C LEU A 168 -0.77 -9.68 6.26
N ARG A 169 0.23 -9.31 5.46
CA ARG A 169 0.02 -8.98 4.05
C ARG A 169 -0.35 -10.22 3.24
N GLU A 170 0.38 -11.33 3.42
CA GLU A 170 0.06 -12.60 2.74
C GLU A 170 -1.36 -13.07 3.10
N SER A 171 -1.76 -12.98 4.37
CA SER A 171 -3.14 -13.25 4.81
C SER A 171 -4.15 -12.35 4.11
N GLN A 172 -3.87 -11.04 4.01
CA GLN A 172 -4.77 -10.07 3.38
C GLN A 172 -4.95 -10.37 1.90
N ASP A 173 -3.87 -10.67 1.18
CA ASP A 173 -3.90 -10.96 -0.25
C ASP A 173 -4.72 -12.25 -0.50
N LEU A 174 -4.58 -13.27 0.35
CA LEU A 174 -5.39 -14.50 0.26
C LEU A 174 -6.87 -14.25 0.56
N GLN A 175 -7.19 -13.46 1.60
CA GLN A 175 -8.57 -13.13 1.94
C GLN A 175 -9.24 -12.20 0.91
N ALA A 176 -8.50 -11.34 0.24
CA ALA A 176 -9.02 -10.52 -0.84
C ALA A 176 -9.43 -11.37 -2.06
N LEU A 177 -8.65 -12.40 -2.39
CA LEU A 177 -9.00 -13.36 -3.46
C LEU A 177 -10.25 -14.18 -3.11
N ASP A 178 -10.33 -14.65 -1.87
CA ASP A 178 -11.49 -15.37 -1.35
C ASP A 178 -12.76 -14.49 -1.36
N ALA A 179 -12.65 -13.22 -0.94
CA ALA A 179 -13.74 -12.25 -1.05
C ALA A 179 -14.15 -11.95 -2.50
N LEU A 180 -13.21 -12.00 -3.46
CA LEU A 180 -13.50 -11.88 -4.88
C LEU A 180 -14.30 -13.07 -5.40
N GLU A 181 -13.90 -14.30 -5.04
CA GLU A 181 -14.61 -15.52 -5.42
C GLU A 181 -16.07 -15.47 -4.92
N ARG A 182 -16.29 -15.11 -3.66
CA ARG A 182 -17.65 -14.92 -3.10
C ARG A 182 -18.45 -13.84 -3.84
N THR A 183 -17.81 -12.78 -4.30
CA THR A 183 -18.49 -11.72 -5.09
C THR A 183 -18.95 -12.25 -6.45
N MET A 184 -18.11 -13.03 -7.13
CA MET A 184 -18.46 -13.65 -8.41
C MET A 184 -19.62 -14.64 -8.25
N GLU A 185 -19.63 -15.40 -7.16
CA GLU A 185 -20.72 -16.31 -6.80
C GLU A 185 -22.05 -15.57 -6.57
N ARG A 186 -22.02 -14.47 -5.80
CA ARG A 186 -23.18 -13.60 -5.58
C ARG A 186 -23.73 -13.06 -6.90
N ALA A 187 -22.86 -12.55 -7.78
CA ALA A 187 -23.24 -12.03 -9.10
C ALA A 187 -23.89 -13.12 -9.97
N HIS A 188 -23.31 -14.32 -10.00
CA HIS A 188 -23.85 -15.46 -10.73
C HIS A 188 -25.27 -15.84 -10.24
N MET A 189 -25.49 -15.90 -8.93
CA MET A 189 -26.82 -16.20 -8.40
C MET A 189 -27.82 -15.09 -8.68
N ALA A 190 -27.40 -13.84 -8.57
CA ALA A 190 -28.21 -12.69 -8.90
C ALA A 190 -28.77 -12.79 -10.32
N LYS A 191 -27.91 -13.14 -11.28
CA LYS A 191 -28.32 -13.38 -12.66
C LYS A 191 -29.18 -14.63 -12.84
N THR A 192 -28.91 -15.69 -12.09
CA THR A 192 -29.74 -16.90 -12.11
C THR A 192 -31.19 -16.57 -11.73
N ILE A 193 -31.38 -15.71 -10.72
CA ILE A 193 -32.71 -15.25 -10.29
C ILE A 193 -33.41 -14.42 -11.39
N GLU A 194 -32.69 -13.50 -12.04
CA GLU A 194 -33.24 -12.75 -13.17
C GLU A 194 -33.67 -13.66 -14.32
N PHE A 195 -32.83 -14.64 -14.66
CA PHE A 195 -33.09 -15.60 -15.71
C PHE A 195 -34.32 -16.47 -15.46
N LEU A 196 -34.56 -16.83 -14.20
CA LEU A 196 -35.75 -17.56 -13.78
C LEU A 196 -37.03 -16.72 -13.90
N LYS A 197 -36.97 -15.44 -13.54
CA LYS A 197 -38.10 -14.51 -13.76
C LYS A 197 -38.40 -14.36 -15.25
N LEU A 198 -37.37 -14.19 -16.07
CA LEU A 198 -37.51 -14.12 -17.53
C LEU A 198 -38.09 -15.41 -18.11
N GLN A 199 -37.70 -16.59 -17.59
CA GLN A 199 -38.25 -17.87 -18.04
C GLN A 199 -39.78 -17.93 -17.89
N ILE A 200 -40.33 -17.52 -16.75
CA ILE A 200 -41.78 -17.50 -16.53
C ILE A 200 -42.49 -16.50 -17.46
N GLN A 201 -41.87 -15.35 -17.73
CA GLN A 201 -42.41 -14.36 -18.66
C GLN A 201 -42.45 -14.90 -20.10
N GLU A 202 -41.39 -15.57 -20.55
CA GLU A 202 -41.32 -16.19 -21.87
C GLU A 202 -42.31 -17.34 -22.02
N GLU A 203 -42.46 -18.17 -20.98
CA GLU A 203 -43.47 -19.23 -20.94
C GLU A 203 -44.87 -18.64 -21.11
N THR A 204 -45.16 -17.54 -20.39
CA THR A 204 -46.43 -16.81 -20.48
C THR A 204 -46.70 -16.30 -21.89
N LYS A 205 -45.70 -15.67 -22.54
CA LYS A 205 -45.81 -15.18 -23.92
C LYS A 205 -46.07 -16.31 -24.91
N CYS A 206 -45.32 -17.41 -24.80
CA CYS A 206 -45.45 -18.56 -25.71
C CYS A 206 -46.85 -19.21 -25.61
N GLN A 207 -47.35 -19.39 -24.38
CA GLN A 207 -48.67 -19.97 -24.14
C GLN A 207 -49.79 -19.05 -24.70
N LEU A 208 -49.73 -17.74 -24.42
CA LEU A 208 -50.72 -16.79 -24.91
C LEU A 208 -50.70 -16.64 -26.43
N ALA A 209 -49.52 -16.64 -27.06
CA ALA A 209 -49.39 -16.62 -28.51
C ALA A 209 -50.01 -17.86 -29.17
N ALA A 210 -49.77 -19.04 -28.60
CA ALA A 210 -50.34 -20.29 -29.09
C ALA A 210 -51.87 -20.32 -28.92
N ILE A 211 -52.40 -19.85 -27.78
CA ILE A 211 -53.84 -19.70 -27.55
C ILE A 211 -54.45 -18.73 -28.57
N SER A 212 -53.83 -17.57 -28.80
CA SER A 212 -54.28 -16.60 -29.80
C SER A 212 -54.38 -17.20 -31.19
N HIS A 213 -53.38 -17.99 -31.60
CA HIS A 213 -53.40 -18.69 -32.87
C HIS A 213 -54.54 -19.73 -32.94
N GLY A 214 -54.73 -20.54 -31.90
CA GLY A 214 -55.83 -21.51 -31.84
C GLY A 214 -57.21 -20.86 -31.91
N LEU A 215 -57.41 -19.73 -31.22
CA LEU A 215 -58.67 -18.97 -31.28
C LEU A 215 -58.87 -18.25 -32.61
N GLU A 216 -57.79 -17.81 -33.28
CA GLU A 216 -57.83 -17.26 -34.64
C GLU A 216 -58.36 -18.31 -35.63
N LEU A 217 -57.85 -19.55 -35.57
CA LEU A 217 -58.31 -20.64 -36.44
C LEU A 217 -59.83 -20.85 -36.29
N LEU A 218 -60.34 -20.89 -35.06
CA LEU A 218 -61.78 -20.98 -34.80
C LEU A 218 -62.58 -19.78 -35.31
N THR A 219 -61.97 -18.59 -35.33
CA THR A 219 -62.58 -17.37 -35.86
C THR A 219 -62.65 -17.41 -37.39
N VAL A 220 -61.59 -17.86 -38.05
CA VAL A 220 -61.52 -18.06 -39.51
C VAL A 220 -62.49 -19.14 -39.98
N GLU A 221 -62.65 -20.22 -39.21
CA GLU A 221 -63.65 -21.26 -39.45
C GLU A 221 -65.10 -20.82 -39.19
N GLY A 222 -65.31 -19.59 -38.68
CA GLY A 222 -66.63 -19.05 -38.37
C GLY A 222 -67.29 -19.66 -37.12
N LYS A 223 -66.55 -20.43 -36.32
CA LYS A 223 -67.02 -21.08 -35.09
C LYS A 223 -66.98 -20.16 -33.87
N LEU A 224 -66.20 -19.08 -33.93
CA LEU A 224 -66.08 -18.06 -32.90
C LEU A 224 -66.23 -16.68 -33.54
N SER A 225 -66.92 -15.75 -32.88
CA SER A 225 -66.95 -14.35 -33.35
C SER A 225 -65.71 -13.58 -32.89
N GLY A 226 -65.31 -12.55 -33.66
CA GLY A 226 -64.16 -11.70 -33.31
C GLY A 226 -64.27 -11.06 -31.92
N ARG A 227 -65.47 -10.66 -31.50
CA ARG A 227 -65.71 -10.12 -30.15
C ARG A 227 -65.49 -11.17 -29.06
N GLN A 228 -65.99 -12.40 -29.25
CA GLN A 228 -65.78 -13.50 -28.30
C GLN A 228 -64.30 -13.87 -28.19
N LYS A 229 -63.57 -13.87 -29.32
CA LYS A 229 -62.12 -14.06 -29.34
C LYS A 229 -61.40 -13.04 -28.47
N GLU A 230 -61.67 -11.75 -28.66
CA GLU A 230 -61.03 -10.67 -27.89
C GLU A 230 -61.36 -10.77 -26.40
N GLU A 231 -62.61 -11.06 -26.04
CA GLU A 231 -63.02 -11.26 -24.64
C GLU A 231 -62.28 -12.44 -23.99
N LEU A 232 -62.17 -13.58 -24.69
CA LEU A 232 -61.43 -14.75 -24.21
C LEU A 232 -59.93 -14.47 -24.08
N LEU A 233 -59.31 -13.82 -25.07
CA LEU A 233 -57.90 -13.47 -25.01
C LEU A 233 -57.60 -12.51 -23.86
N THR A 234 -58.43 -11.48 -23.67
CA THR A 234 -58.24 -10.53 -22.56
C THR A 234 -58.30 -11.23 -21.20
N GLN A 235 -59.22 -12.20 -21.04
CA GLN A 235 -59.30 -13.02 -19.84
C GLN A 235 -58.05 -13.88 -19.62
N GLN A 236 -57.56 -14.55 -20.68
CA GLN A 236 -56.34 -15.36 -20.59
C GLN A 236 -55.10 -14.51 -20.33
N HIS A 237 -54.93 -13.38 -21.02
CA HIS A 237 -53.84 -12.44 -20.76
C HIS A 237 -53.81 -12.01 -19.29
N LYS A 238 -54.97 -11.65 -18.73
CA LYS A 238 -55.08 -11.27 -17.31
C LYS A 238 -54.72 -12.43 -16.37
N ALA A 239 -55.19 -13.64 -16.66
CA ALA A 239 -54.93 -14.81 -15.81
C ALA A 239 -53.44 -15.22 -15.83
N PHE A 240 -52.85 -15.36 -17.01
CA PHE A 240 -51.46 -15.79 -17.16
C PHE A 240 -50.46 -14.75 -16.63
N TRP A 241 -50.61 -13.46 -16.98
CA TRP A 241 -49.72 -12.42 -16.46
C TRP A 241 -49.91 -12.20 -14.96
N GLY A 242 -51.13 -12.31 -14.45
CA GLY A 242 -51.40 -12.24 -13.01
C GLY A 242 -50.67 -13.33 -12.22
N GLU A 243 -50.63 -14.56 -12.73
CA GLU A 243 -49.89 -15.66 -12.12
C GLU A 243 -48.36 -15.52 -12.30
N ALA A 244 -47.89 -15.04 -13.45
CA ALA A 244 -46.46 -14.75 -13.68
C ALA A 244 -45.93 -13.68 -12.71
N GLU A 245 -46.69 -12.60 -12.48
CA GLU A 245 -46.35 -11.59 -11.48
C GLU A 245 -46.40 -12.16 -10.05
N ARG A 246 -47.38 -13.02 -9.76
CA ARG A 246 -47.50 -13.68 -8.46
C ARG A 246 -46.27 -14.54 -8.17
N PHE A 247 -45.79 -15.33 -9.14
CA PHE A 247 -44.54 -16.07 -9.04
C PHE A 247 -43.38 -15.14 -8.64
N GLY A 248 -43.22 -14.02 -9.35
CA GLY A 248 -42.14 -13.06 -9.08
C GLY A 248 -42.19 -12.48 -7.66
N ARG A 249 -43.39 -12.08 -7.19
CA ARG A 249 -43.59 -11.56 -5.84
C ARG A 249 -43.36 -12.62 -4.77
N GLU A 250 -43.91 -13.82 -4.93
CA GLU A 250 -43.75 -14.92 -3.97
C GLU A 250 -42.29 -15.40 -3.89
N PHE A 251 -41.58 -15.49 -5.02
CA PHE A 251 -40.17 -15.86 -5.06
C PHE A 251 -39.30 -14.86 -4.31
N VAL A 252 -39.49 -13.55 -4.56
CA VAL A 252 -38.73 -12.51 -3.86
C VAL A 252 -39.02 -12.52 -2.36
N GLN A 253 -40.30 -12.61 -1.96
CA GLN A 253 -40.66 -12.57 -0.55
C GLN A 253 -40.17 -13.81 0.20
N ARG A 254 -40.57 -15.01 -0.24
CA ARG A 254 -40.17 -16.27 0.40
C ARG A 254 -38.66 -16.52 0.30
N GLY A 255 -38.03 -16.05 -0.78
CA GLY A 255 -36.58 -16.09 -0.96
C GLY A 255 -35.87 -15.25 0.10
N LYS A 256 -36.26 -13.98 0.26
CA LYS A 256 -35.72 -13.09 1.31
C LYS A 256 -35.88 -13.70 2.71
N ASP A 257 -37.04 -14.28 3.00
CA ASP A 257 -37.31 -14.89 4.31
C ASP A 257 -36.40 -16.10 4.58
N ARG A 258 -36.17 -16.97 3.58
CA ARG A 258 -35.23 -18.11 3.70
C ARG A 258 -33.79 -17.66 3.87
N VAL A 259 -33.35 -16.68 3.10
CA VAL A 259 -31.98 -16.13 3.19
C VAL A 259 -31.75 -15.48 4.54
N LYS A 260 -32.73 -14.70 5.04
CA LYS A 260 -32.65 -14.10 6.37
C LYS A 260 -32.54 -15.16 7.47
N ALA A 261 -33.33 -16.23 7.40
CA ALA A 261 -33.23 -17.33 8.36
C ALA A 261 -31.84 -18.01 8.32
N SER A 262 -31.24 -18.15 7.13
CA SER A 262 -29.88 -18.68 6.99
C SER A 262 -28.83 -17.75 7.58
N LEU A 263 -28.95 -16.43 7.37
CA LEU A 263 -28.05 -15.44 7.97
C LEU A 263 -28.14 -15.41 9.49
N ASP A 264 -29.35 -15.51 10.05
CA ASP A 264 -29.56 -15.58 11.49
C ASP A 264 -28.91 -16.85 12.09
N HIS A 265 -29.02 -17.99 11.40
CA HIS A 265 -28.35 -19.23 11.79
C HIS A 265 -26.83 -19.13 11.69
N GLN A 266 -26.31 -18.58 10.59
CA GLN A 266 -24.87 -18.34 10.39
C GLN A 266 -24.30 -17.40 11.47
N ALA A 267 -25.04 -16.36 11.86
CA ALA A 267 -24.65 -15.46 12.95
C ALA A 267 -24.56 -16.20 14.30
N GLU A 268 -25.47 -17.14 14.56
CA GLU A 268 -25.44 -17.97 15.76
C GLU A 268 -24.23 -18.92 15.78
N GLU A 269 -23.98 -19.64 14.68
CA GLU A 269 -22.85 -20.57 14.57
C GLU A 269 -21.50 -19.86 14.57
N SER A 270 -21.38 -18.72 13.87
CA SER A 270 -20.17 -17.89 13.91
C SER A 270 -19.90 -17.32 15.30
N ALA A 271 -20.93 -16.94 16.07
CA ALA A 271 -20.76 -16.51 17.46
C ALA A 271 -20.25 -17.65 18.37
N LYS A 272 -20.78 -18.87 18.20
CA LYS A 272 -20.29 -20.07 18.91
C LYS A 272 -18.83 -20.36 18.56
N LEU A 273 -18.50 -20.32 17.27
CA LEU A 273 -17.15 -20.54 16.77
C LEU A 273 -16.18 -19.46 17.30
N ALA A 274 -16.57 -18.18 17.28
CA ALA A 274 -15.75 -17.09 17.80
C ALA A 274 -15.43 -17.25 19.30
N LEU A 275 -16.39 -17.70 20.11
CA LEU A 275 -16.15 -18.01 21.52
C LEU A 275 -15.13 -19.15 21.70
N ALA A 276 -15.27 -20.22 20.92
CA ALA A 276 -14.33 -21.35 20.95
C ALA A 276 -12.92 -20.93 20.48
N GLN A 277 -12.83 -20.12 19.42
CA GLN A 277 -11.57 -19.58 18.91
C GLN A 277 -10.88 -18.67 19.94
N GLU A 278 -11.65 -17.85 20.65
CA GLU A 278 -11.12 -16.98 21.68
C GLU A 278 -10.62 -17.79 22.90
N GLU A 279 -11.33 -18.84 23.31
CA GLU A 279 -10.85 -19.76 24.34
C GLU A 279 -9.59 -20.51 23.91
N GLU A 280 -9.51 -20.94 22.66
CA GLU A 280 -8.33 -21.56 22.08
C GLU A 280 -7.13 -20.60 22.06
N ARG A 281 -7.34 -19.33 21.66
CA ARG A 281 -6.29 -18.29 21.73
C ARG A 281 -5.82 -18.08 23.15
N ARG A 282 -6.73 -17.96 24.12
CA ARG A 282 -6.37 -17.80 25.54
C ARG A 282 -5.58 -19.00 26.06
N SER A 283 -5.98 -20.22 25.69
CA SER A 283 -5.30 -21.45 26.08
C SER A 283 -3.91 -21.53 25.48
N PHE A 284 -3.77 -21.24 24.17
CA PHE A 284 -2.48 -21.18 23.48
C PHE A 284 -1.53 -20.17 24.15
N LEU A 285 -2.02 -18.97 24.49
CA LEU A 285 -1.23 -17.94 25.15
C LEU A 285 -0.87 -18.28 26.61
N ALA A 286 -1.69 -19.09 27.29
CA ALA A 286 -1.41 -19.55 28.66
C ALA A 286 -0.39 -20.71 28.68
N GLU A 287 -0.43 -21.59 27.68
CA GLU A 287 0.49 -22.73 27.53
C GLU A 287 1.86 -22.33 26.97
N ALA A 288 1.93 -21.20 26.25
CA ALA A 288 3.16 -20.67 25.69
C ALA A 288 4.17 -20.35 26.80
N GLN A 289 5.22 -21.17 26.92
CA GLN A 289 6.29 -20.91 27.87
C GLN A 289 7.12 -19.70 27.42
N PRO A 290 7.48 -18.78 28.33
CA PRO A 290 8.30 -17.59 28.03
C PRO A 290 9.76 -17.90 27.59
N THR A 291 10.13 -19.17 27.45
CA THR A 291 11.46 -19.66 27.03
C THR A 291 11.46 -20.33 25.65
N ALA A 292 10.31 -20.44 24.97
CA ALA A 292 10.26 -20.93 23.60
C ALA A 292 10.93 -19.94 22.63
N ASP A 293 11.48 -20.44 21.52
CA ASP A 293 12.06 -19.58 20.49
C ASP A 293 11.00 -18.58 20.00
N PRO A 294 11.25 -17.26 20.10
CA PRO A 294 10.26 -16.24 19.73
C PRO A 294 9.80 -16.32 18.26
N GLU A 295 10.66 -16.80 17.35
CA GLU A 295 10.28 -16.98 15.94
C GLU A 295 9.32 -18.17 15.76
N GLU A 296 9.63 -19.32 16.38
CA GLU A 296 8.75 -20.49 16.42
C GLU A 296 7.39 -20.17 17.05
N PHE A 297 7.37 -19.43 18.17
CA PHE A 297 6.12 -19.00 18.81
C PHE A 297 5.27 -18.15 17.86
N LEU A 298 5.87 -17.13 17.21
CA LEU A 298 5.14 -16.26 16.30
C LEU A 298 4.62 -17.02 15.09
N GLN A 299 5.38 -18.02 14.61
CA GLN A 299 4.94 -18.90 13.53
C GLN A 299 3.75 -19.76 13.96
N ALA A 300 3.84 -20.43 15.10
CA ALA A 300 2.74 -21.23 15.63
C ALA A 300 1.47 -20.38 15.89
N PHE A 301 1.62 -19.17 16.44
CA PHE A 301 0.50 -18.27 16.68
C PHE A 301 -0.14 -17.78 15.37
N HIS A 302 0.68 -17.41 14.38
CA HIS A 302 0.17 -17.04 13.06
C HIS A 302 -0.56 -18.22 12.38
N THR A 303 -0.02 -19.43 12.44
CA THR A 303 -0.68 -20.63 11.91
C THR A 303 -2.00 -20.94 12.63
N LEU A 304 -2.07 -20.72 13.94
CA LEU A 304 -3.31 -20.82 14.70
C LEU A 304 -4.37 -19.84 14.15
N LEU A 305 -4.00 -18.57 13.97
CA LEU A 305 -4.90 -17.53 13.46
C LEU A 305 -5.34 -17.83 12.01
N GLU A 306 -4.44 -18.30 11.15
CA GLU A 306 -4.79 -18.74 9.79
C GLU A 306 -5.78 -19.89 9.81
N ARG A 307 -5.56 -20.90 10.65
CA ARG A 307 -6.50 -22.02 10.77
C ARG A 307 -7.87 -21.55 11.22
N GLN A 308 -7.94 -20.62 12.18
CA GLN A 308 -9.21 -20.07 12.66
C GLN A 308 -9.94 -19.29 11.57
N ARG A 309 -9.22 -18.51 10.74
CA ARG A 309 -9.79 -17.86 9.57
C ARG A 309 -10.33 -18.87 8.56
N LEU A 310 -9.56 -19.91 8.26
CA LEU A 310 -9.98 -20.96 7.33
C LEU A 310 -11.25 -21.64 7.83
N THR A 311 -11.31 -22.04 9.10
CA THR A 311 -12.52 -22.65 9.68
C THR A 311 -13.72 -21.70 9.65
N GLN A 312 -13.50 -20.39 9.85
CA GLN A 312 -14.56 -19.40 9.70
C GLN A 312 -15.03 -19.32 8.24
N SER A 313 -14.11 -19.29 7.27
CA SER A 313 -14.41 -19.29 5.84
C SER A 313 -15.20 -20.53 5.43
N ASP A 314 -14.76 -21.72 5.85
CA ASP A 314 -15.41 -23.00 5.56
C ASP A 314 -16.86 -23.01 6.07
N LEU A 315 -17.09 -22.51 7.30
CA LEU A 315 -18.42 -22.38 7.88
C LEU A 315 -19.30 -21.41 7.08
N GLU A 316 -18.74 -20.26 6.66
CA GLU A 316 -19.47 -19.30 5.83
C GLU A 316 -19.80 -19.90 4.45
N GLU A 317 -18.90 -20.66 3.84
CA GLU A 317 -19.12 -21.36 2.57
C GLU A 317 -20.21 -22.46 2.69
N GLU A 318 -20.14 -23.29 3.74
CA GLU A 318 -21.14 -24.33 3.99
C GLU A 318 -22.55 -23.75 4.16
N GLU A 319 -22.69 -22.67 4.93
CA GLU A 319 -23.97 -21.97 5.11
C GLU A 319 -24.43 -21.28 3.81
N ASN A 320 -23.50 -20.73 3.02
CA ASN A 320 -23.81 -20.16 1.71
C ASN A 320 -24.32 -21.20 0.71
N VAL A 321 -23.73 -22.40 0.69
CA VAL A 321 -24.19 -23.53 -0.13
C VAL A 321 -25.58 -23.97 0.34
N ARG A 322 -25.77 -24.14 1.66
CA ARG A 322 -27.07 -24.50 2.25
C ARG A 322 -28.16 -23.47 1.89
N ALA A 323 -27.87 -22.18 2.04
CA ALA A 323 -28.77 -21.10 1.69
C ALA A 323 -29.16 -21.18 0.20
N THR A 324 -28.18 -21.38 -0.67
CA THR A 324 -28.41 -21.47 -2.11
C THR A 324 -29.28 -22.67 -2.48
N ASP A 325 -29.02 -23.84 -1.90
CA ASP A 325 -29.85 -25.04 -2.08
C ASP A 325 -31.31 -24.80 -1.65
N THR A 326 -31.52 -24.07 -0.55
CA THR A 326 -32.89 -23.73 -0.12
C THR A 326 -33.60 -22.77 -1.08
N VAL A 327 -32.88 -21.86 -1.72
CA VAL A 327 -33.42 -20.94 -2.73
C VAL A 327 -33.68 -21.66 -4.05
N ALA A 328 -32.79 -22.57 -4.45
CA ALA A 328 -32.98 -23.43 -5.63
C ALA A 328 -34.22 -24.32 -5.47
N ALA A 329 -34.41 -24.94 -4.29
CA ALA A 329 -35.60 -25.73 -3.99
C ALA A 329 -36.89 -24.88 -4.02
N LEU A 330 -36.84 -23.63 -3.52
CA LEU A 330 -37.97 -22.69 -3.63
C LEU A 330 -38.30 -22.40 -5.09
N CYS A 331 -37.27 -22.18 -5.92
CA CYS A 331 -37.45 -21.94 -7.34
C CYS A 331 -38.17 -23.11 -8.03
N GLU A 332 -37.72 -24.34 -7.81
CA GLU A 332 -38.35 -25.53 -8.41
C GLU A 332 -39.80 -25.71 -7.94
N GLU A 333 -40.06 -25.47 -6.65
CA GLU A 333 -41.41 -25.51 -6.06
C GLU A 333 -42.35 -24.52 -6.74
N LEU A 334 -41.96 -23.25 -6.80
CA LEU A 334 -42.77 -22.19 -7.38
C LEU A 334 -42.93 -22.37 -8.89
N TYR A 335 -41.88 -22.74 -9.62
CA TYR A 335 -41.95 -22.97 -11.06
C TYR A 335 -42.95 -24.08 -11.38
N ARG A 336 -42.85 -25.23 -10.69
CA ARG A 336 -43.78 -26.35 -10.86
C ARG A 336 -45.22 -25.93 -10.56
N SER A 337 -45.44 -25.22 -9.44
CA SER A 337 -46.75 -24.71 -9.07
C SER A 337 -47.33 -23.80 -10.17
N THR A 338 -46.55 -22.85 -10.68
CA THR A 338 -46.98 -21.93 -11.75
C THR A 338 -47.33 -22.67 -13.05
N MET A 339 -46.52 -23.66 -13.44
CA MET A 339 -46.81 -24.48 -14.63
C MET A 339 -48.11 -25.29 -14.46
N GLU A 340 -48.37 -25.84 -13.27
CA GLU A 340 -49.64 -26.50 -12.96
C GLU A 340 -50.83 -25.52 -13.05
N THR A 341 -50.66 -24.28 -12.60
CA THR A 341 -51.71 -23.25 -12.73
C THR A 341 -51.97 -22.88 -14.20
N PHE A 342 -50.93 -22.72 -15.01
CA PHE A 342 -51.05 -22.48 -16.45
C PHE A 342 -51.80 -23.63 -17.16
N GLN A 343 -51.51 -24.88 -16.79
CA GLN A 343 -52.23 -26.03 -17.32
C GLN A 343 -53.72 -25.98 -16.95
N LYS A 344 -54.05 -25.62 -15.71
CA LYS A 344 -55.46 -25.44 -15.28
C LYS A 344 -56.17 -24.34 -16.09
N PHE A 345 -55.49 -23.24 -16.40
CA PHE A 345 -56.08 -22.19 -17.25
C PHE A 345 -56.40 -22.70 -18.65
N MET A 346 -55.49 -23.46 -19.26
CA MET A 346 -55.76 -24.10 -20.56
C MET A 346 -56.91 -25.10 -20.48
N ASP A 347 -56.95 -25.95 -19.45
CA ASP A 347 -58.02 -26.95 -19.30
C ASP A 347 -59.38 -26.27 -19.11
N VAL A 348 -59.46 -25.18 -18.36
CA VAL A 348 -60.69 -24.39 -18.21
C VAL A 348 -61.11 -23.78 -19.55
N LEU A 349 -60.18 -23.13 -20.26
CA LEU A 349 -60.47 -22.50 -21.55
C LEU A 349 -60.99 -23.53 -22.58
N PHE A 350 -60.23 -24.60 -22.81
CA PHE A 350 -60.51 -25.55 -23.88
C PHE A 350 -61.58 -26.57 -23.51
N LEU A 351 -61.65 -27.06 -22.27
CA LEU A 351 -62.56 -28.15 -21.91
C LEU A 351 -63.87 -27.68 -21.29
N GLN A 352 -63.97 -26.41 -20.89
CA GLN A 352 -65.18 -25.85 -20.26
C GLN A 352 -65.72 -24.63 -21.02
N THR A 353 -64.90 -23.60 -21.25
CA THR A 353 -65.37 -22.32 -21.80
C THR A 353 -65.64 -22.38 -23.31
N LEU A 354 -64.76 -22.99 -24.09
CA LEU A 354 -64.89 -23.09 -25.55
C LEU A 354 -66.08 -23.96 -26.00
N PRO A 355 -66.31 -25.17 -25.45
CA PRO A 355 -67.48 -25.98 -25.81
C PRO A 355 -68.80 -25.25 -25.54
N ALA A 356 -68.87 -24.50 -24.44
CA ALA A 356 -70.06 -23.73 -24.06
C ALA A 356 -70.32 -22.52 -24.97
N THR A 357 -69.27 -21.94 -25.58
CA THR A 357 -69.37 -20.72 -26.40
C THR A 357 -69.46 -20.99 -27.90
N THR A 358 -68.90 -22.11 -28.38
CA THR A 358 -68.78 -22.44 -29.82
C THR A 358 -69.62 -23.65 -30.25
N GLY A 359 -70.13 -24.45 -29.31
CA GLY A 359 -70.87 -25.69 -29.60
C GLY A 359 -70.01 -26.84 -30.13
N LEU A 360 -68.67 -26.70 -30.09
CA LEU A 360 -67.71 -27.75 -30.44
C LEU A 360 -67.85 -28.99 -29.56
N SER A 361 -67.57 -30.16 -30.13
CA SER A 361 -67.52 -31.38 -29.33
C SER A 361 -66.30 -31.38 -28.41
N ARG A 362 -66.41 -32.08 -27.28
CA ARG A 362 -65.31 -32.17 -26.31
C ARG A 362 -64.02 -32.76 -26.91
N VAL A 363 -64.16 -33.67 -27.87
CA VAL A 363 -63.03 -34.30 -28.57
C VAL A 363 -62.30 -33.31 -29.48
N GLU A 364 -63.03 -32.45 -30.20
CA GLU A 364 -62.42 -31.41 -31.04
C GLU A 364 -61.70 -30.35 -30.19
N CYS A 365 -62.27 -29.99 -29.05
CA CYS A 365 -61.62 -29.08 -28.11
C CYS A 365 -60.38 -29.71 -27.43
N ASP A 366 -60.43 -31.00 -27.10
CA ASP A 366 -59.26 -31.74 -26.59
C ASP A 366 -58.12 -31.79 -27.61
N TYR A 367 -58.44 -32.01 -28.89
CA TYR A 367 -57.47 -31.97 -29.98
C TYR A 367 -56.85 -30.58 -30.14
N LEU A 368 -57.67 -29.52 -30.18
CA LEU A 368 -57.18 -28.15 -30.29
C LEU A 368 -56.29 -27.76 -29.11
N ARG A 369 -56.61 -28.22 -27.89
CA ARG A 369 -55.77 -28.02 -26.71
C ARG A 369 -54.39 -28.66 -26.90
N GLN A 370 -54.32 -29.89 -27.40
CA GLN A 370 -53.05 -30.56 -27.67
C GLN A 370 -52.23 -29.83 -28.74
N GLU A 371 -52.87 -29.38 -29.82
CA GLU A 371 -52.21 -28.61 -30.87
C GLU A 371 -51.66 -27.28 -30.35
N VAL A 372 -52.41 -26.57 -29.52
CA VAL A 372 -51.96 -25.33 -28.87
C VAL A 372 -50.79 -25.60 -27.92
N GLN A 373 -50.82 -26.69 -27.16
CA GLN A 373 -49.71 -27.10 -26.29
C GLN A 373 -48.44 -27.44 -27.08
N GLU A 374 -48.57 -28.19 -28.18
CA GLU A 374 -47.44 -28.52 -29.04
C GLU A 374 -46.83 -27.27 -29.68
N ASN A 375 -47.68 -26.35 -30.15
CA ASN A 375 -47.23 -25.06 -30.68
C ASN A 375 -46.52 -24.22 -29.61
N ALA A 376 -47.06 -24.14 -28.39
CA ALA A 376 -46.41 -23.45 -27.28
C ALA A 376 -45.04 -24.09 -26.94
N ALA A 377 -44.97 -25.42 -26.89
CA ALA A 377 -43.71 -26.14 -26.63
C ALA A 377 -42.66 -25.91 -27.73
N GLN A 378 -43.07 -25.83 -29.00
CA GLN A 378 -42.17 -25.52 -30.11
C GLN A 378 -41.63 -24.09 -30.02
N GLN A 379 -42.47 -23.11 -29.69
CA GLN A 379 -42.05 -21.72 -29.51
C GLN A 379 -41.13 -21.56 -28.29
N LEU A 380 -41.48 -22.21 -27.18
CA LEU A 380 -40.63 -22.27 -25.99
C LEU A 380 -39.26 -22.89 -26.31
N GLY A 381 -39.23 -23.96 -27.11
CA GLY A 381 -37.98 -24.58 -27.56
C GLY A 381 -37.11 -23.66 -28.41
N LYS A 382 -37.68 -22.67 -29.11
CA LYS A 382 -36.92 -21.61 -29.81
C LYS A 382 -36.40 -20.57 -28.83
N SER A 383 -37.25 -20.09 -27.93
CA SER A 383 -36.89 -19.12 -26.88
C SER A 383 -35.79 -19.66 -25.96
N ASP A 384 -35.87 -20.95 -25.57
CA ASP A 384 -34.88 -21.61 -24.72
C ASP A 384 -33.48 -21.65 -25.34
N ARG A 385 -33.37 -21.77 -26.68
CA ARG A 385 -32.07 -21.70 -27.37
C ARG A 385 -31.45 -20.31 -27.26
N PHE A 386 -32.26 -19.27 -27.45
CA PHE A 386 -31.82 -17.88 -27.28
C PHE A 386 -31.42 -17.63 -25.82
N ARG A 387 -32.24 -18.09 -24.87
CA ARG A 387 -31.96 -18.04 -23.43
C ARG A 387 -30.62 -18.65 -23.08
N LYS A 388 -30.33 -19.86 -23.56
CA LYS A 388 -29.05 -20.55 -23.35
C LYS A 388 -27.87 -19.78 -23.93
N GLN A 389 -28.06 -19.10 -25.07
CA GLN A 389 -27.02 -18.23 -25.64
C GLN A 389 -26.79 -17.00 -24.76
N GLN A 390 -27.86 -16.35 -24.27
CA GLN A 390 -27.75 -15.22 -23.32
C GLN A 390 -27.05 -15.63 -22.03
N TRP A 391 -27.39 -16.79 -21.48
CA TRP A 391 -26.72 -17.35 -20.31
C TRP A 391 -25.22 -17.56 -20.55
N LYS A 392 -24.86 -18.12 -21.71
CA LYS A 392 -23.46 -18.29 -22.08
C LYS A 392 -22.72 -16.96 -22.19
N LEU A 393 -23.32 -15.96 -22.84
CA LEU A 393 -22.75 -14.61 -22.94
C LEU A 393 -22.50 -14.00 -21.55
N PHE A 394 -23.44 -14.18 -20.62
CA PHE A 394 -23.26 -13.73 -19.24
C PHE A 394 -22.10 -14.46 -18.54
N GLN A 395 -21.97 -15.77 -18.71
CA GLN A 395 -20.83 -16.51 -18.16
C GLN A 395 -19.49 -16.02 -18.75
N ASP A 396 -19.46 -15.75 -20.05
CA ASP A 396 -18.27 -15.22 -20.72
C ASP A 396 -17.93 -13.80 -20.20
N LEU A 397 -18.94 -12.96 -19.92
CA LEU A 397 -18.77 -11.63 -19.31
C LEU A 397 -18.24 -11.68 -17.87
N LEU A 398 -18.78 -12.56 -17.02
CA LEU A 398 -18.27 -12.75 -15.66
C LEU A 398 -16.80 -13.20 -15.66
N GLU A 399 -16.40 -14.08 -16.59
CA GLU A 399 -15.00 -14.49 -16.70
C GLU A 399 -14.12 -13.33 -17.21
N GLN A 400 -14.64 -12.48 -18.10
CA GLN A 400 -13.95 -11.26 -18.52
C GLN A 400 -13.76 -10.27 -17.36
N GLU A 401 -14.77 -10.07 -16.52
CA GLU A 401 -14.66 -9.23 -15.32
C GLU A 401 -13.63 -9.78 -14.34
N LYS A 402 -13.65 -11.10 -14.11
CA LYS A 402 -12.62 -11.77 -13.32
C LYS A 402 -11.23 -11.51 -13.89
N GLN A 403 -11.07 -11.52 -15.21
CA GLN A 403 -9.80 -11.20 -15.86
C GLN A 403 -9.40 -9.73 -15.64
N VAL A 404 -10.33 -8.78 -15.76
CA VAL A 404 -10.08 -7.35 -15.46
C VAL A 404 -9.64 -7.14 -14.01
N TRP A 405 -10.29 -7.83 -13.06
CA TRP A 405 -9.86 -7.87 -11.66
C TRP A 405 -8.42 -8.33 -11.50
N MET A 406 -8.07 -9.46 -12.14
CA MET A 406 -6.71 -9.99 -12.07
C MET A 406 -5.68 -9.04 -12.69
N GLU A 407 -6.04 -8.33 -13.76
CA GLU A 407 -5.21 -7.28 -14.36
C GLU A 407 -4.99 -6.10 -13.42
N GLU A 408 -6.05 -5.56 -12.79
CA GLU A 408 -5.93 -4.45 -11.84
C GLU A 408 -5.14 -4.85 -10.59
N HIS A 409 -5.33 -6.07 -10.09
CA HIS A 409 -4.50 -6.61 -9.01
C HIS A 409 -3.03 -6.72 -9.42
N ALA A 410 -2.73 -7.19 -10.64
CA ALA A 410 -1.37 -7.24 -11.15
C ALA A 410 -0.74 -5.85 -11.30
N LEU A 411 -1.51 -4.87 -11.80
CA LEU A 411 -1.06 -3.47 -11.91
C LEU A 411 -0.77 -2.86 -10.53
N SER A 412 -1.63 -3.11 -9.55
CA SER A 412 -1.39 -2.70 -8.16
C SER A 412 -0.13 -3.37 -7.58
N ALA A 413 0.08 -4.66 -7.85
CA ALA A 413 1.29 -5.37 -7.43
C ALA A 413 2.56 -4.75 -8.06
N VAL A 414 2.53 -4.42 -9.36
CA VAL A 414 3.65 -3.73 -10.04
C VAL A 414 3.92 -2.37 -9.40
N LEU A 415 2.89 -1.56 -9.15
CA LEU A 415 3.03 -0.27 -8.47
C LEU A 415 3.70 -0.42 -7.09
N GLN A 416 3.27 -1.43 -6.32
CA GLN A 416 3.83 -1.72 -5.02
C GLN A 416 5.30 -2.17 -5.08
N THR A 417 5.67 -3.00 -6.07
CA THR A 417 7.08 -3.40 -6.28
C THR A 417 7.95 -2.20 -6.64
N HIS A 418 7.47 -1.32 -7.52
CA HIS A 418 8.17 -0.09 -7.88
C HIS A 418 8.39 0.81 -6.68
N LEU A 419 7.35 1.04 -5.86
CA LEU A 419 7.47 1.84 -4.64
C LEU A 419 8.51 1.25 -3.66
N ARG A 420 8.50 -0.08 -3.50
CA ARG A 420 9.47 -0.79 -2.65
C ARG A 420 10.90 -0.58 -3.14
N ASP A 421 11.15 -0.87 -4.41
CA ASP A 421 12.48 -0.84 -5.01
C ASP A 421 13.06 0.58 -5.03
N ASP A 422 12.23 1.58 -5.34
CA ASP A 422 12.61 3.00 -5.31
C ASP A 422 13.05 3.43 -3.91
N HIS A 423 12.22 3.19 -2.90
CA HIS A 423 12.50 3.62 -1.53
C HIS A 423 13.71 2.89 -0.94
N GLN A 424 13.82 1.57 -1.16
CA GLN A 424 15.00 0.81 -0.74
C GLN A 424 16.25 1.35 -1.44
N THR A 425 16.22 1.59 -2.74
CA THR A 425 17.36 2.11 -3.50
C THR A 425 17.79 3.50 -3.01
N ILE A 426 16.83 4.41 -2.82
CA ILE A 426 17.08 5.78 -2.33
C ILE A 426 17.72 5.72 -0.94
N LEU A 427 17.16 4.93 -0.01
CA LEU A 427 17.65 4.85 1.36
C LEU A 427 19.09 4.30 1.41
N HIS A 428 19.37 3.21 0.68
CA HIS A 428 20.73 2.66 0.59
C HIS A 428 21.73 3.66 0.01
N GLN A 429 21.35 4.41 -1.03
CA GLN A 429 22.20 5.46 -1.61
C GLN A 429 22.45 6.62 -0.65
N VAL A 430 21.45 7.05 0.11
CA VAL A 430 21.57 8.13 1.09
C VAL A 430 22.48 7.68 2.24
N LEU A 431 22.25 6.50 2.80
CA LEU A 431 23.08 5.94 3.87
C LEU A 431 24.52 5.72 3.42
N GLY A 432 24.75 5.24 2.19
CA GLY A 432 26.10 5.07 1.64
C GLY A 432 26.88 6.37 1.40
N ARG A 433 26.17 7.51 1.30
CA ARG A 433 26.79 8.85 1.13
C ARG A 433 27.01 9.56 2.45
N LEU A 434 26.23 9.26 3.49
CA LEU A 434 26.34 9.88 4.80
C LEU A 434 27.48 9.23 5.60
N GLY A 435 28.56 9.98 5.84
CA GLY A 435 29.63 9.58 6.75
C GLY A 435 29.31 9.91 8.21
N GLY A 436 29.78 9.08 9.15
CA GLY A 436 29.68 9.34 10.59
C GLY A 436 28.55 8.61 11.33
N LEU A 437 27.64 7.94 10.61
CA LEU A 437 26.66 7.05 11.25
C LEU A 437 27.35 5.77 11.75
N SER A 438 26.96 5.29 12.94
CA SER A 438 27.38 3.96 13.41
C SER A 438 26.61 2.88 12.66
N GLU A 439 27.20 1.68 12.53
CA GLU A 439 26.53 0.53 11.91
C GLU A 439 25.18 0.24 12.57
N GLU A 440 25.10 0.37 13.91
CA GLU A 440 23.87 0.22 14.68
C GLU A 440 22.82 1.27 14.29
N SER A 441 23.19 2.54 14.14
CA SER A 441 22.25 3.59 13.70
C SER A 441 21.77 3.38 12.27
N THR A 442 22.64 2.92 11.37
CA THR A 442 22.28 2.56 10.00
C THR A 442 21.28 1.40 9.99
N ARG A 443 21.51 0.37 10.82
CA ARG A 443 20.62 -0.79 10.95
C ARG A 443 19.25 -0.38 11.50
N CYS A 444 19.19 0.44 12.55
CA CYS A 444 17.93 0.93 13.10
C CYS A 444 17.10 1.70 12.06
N ILE A 445 17.75 2.55 11.24
CA ILE A 445 17.06 3.31 10.18
C ILE A 445 16.50 2.38 9.11
N LEU A 446 17.29 1.39 8.67
CA LEU A 446 16.86 0.41 7.66
C LEU A 446 15.66 -0.40 8.15
N GLN A 447 15.69 -0.88 9.39
CA GLN A 447 14.61 -1.71 9.95
C GLN A 447 13.33 -0.91 10.20
N GLY A 448 13.45 0.30 10.76
CA GLY A 448 12.30 1.19 10.95
C GLY A 448 11.63 1.52 9.62
N HIS A 449 12.44 1.80 8.58
CA HIS A 449 11.92 2.05 7.24
C HIS A 449 11.25 0.81 6.61
N GLU A 450 11.86 -0.37 6.72
CA GLU A 450 11.32 -1.60 6.13
C GLU A 450 9.95 -1.97 6.71
N LEU A 451 9.75 -1.88 8.03
CA LEU A 451 8.43 -2.12 8.62
C LEU A 451 7.40 -1.09 8.12
N LEU A 452 7.80 0.18 7.98
CA LEU A 452 6.88 1.27 7.60
C LEU A 452 6.46 1.07 6.14
N LEU A 453 7.43 0.76 5.29
CA LEU A 453 7.24 0.41 3.90
C LEU A 453 6.31 -0.80 3.77
N ARG A 454 6.53 -1.88 4.53
CA ARG A 454 5.62 -3.04 4.53
C ARG A 454 4.20 -2.69 4.95
N SER A 455 4.04 -1.87 5.99
CA SER A 455 2.72 -1.39 6.42
C SER A 455 2.03 -0.57 5.33
N ALA A 456 2.75 0.38 4.72
CA ALA A 456 2.21 1.21 3.63
C ALA A 456 1.83 0.36 2.41
N LEU A 457 2.65 -0.63 2.04
CA LEU A 457 2.34 -1.53 0.94
C LEU A 457 1.11 -2.40 1.22
N ARG A 458 0.90 -2.87 2.46
CA ARG A 458 -0.30 -3.62 2.84
C ARG A 458 -1.57 -2.74 2.69
N ARG A 459 -1.49 -1.46 3.08
CA ARG A 459 -2.59 -0.49 2.86
C ARG A 459 -2.87 -0.27 1.38
N LEU A 460 -1.83 -0.09 0.57
CA LEU A 460 -1.96 0.07 -0.89
C LEU A 460 -2.52 -1.19 -1.57
N ALA A 461 -2.19 -2.39 -1.08
CA ALA A 461 -2.77 -3.64 -1.58
C ALA A 461 -4.28 -3.74 -1.33
N LEU A 462 -4.72 -3.37 -0.11
CA LEU A 462 -6.14 -3.31 0.23
C LEU A 462 -6.88 -2.31 -0.66
N ARG A 463 -6.33 -1.10 -0.79
CA ARG A 463 -6.87 -0.05 -1.66
C ARG A 463 -6.91 -0.49 -3.13
N GLY A 464 -5.87 -1.16 -3.62
CA GLY A 464 -5.84 -1.70 -4.98
C GLY A 464 -6.94 -2.74 -5.23
N SER A 465 -7.26 -3.55 -4.22
CA SER A 465 -8.39 -4.51 -4.28
C SER A 465 -9.74 -3.78 -4.36
N ALA A 466 -9.90 -2.71 -3.59
CA ALA A 466 -11.09 -1.85 -3.67
C ALA A 466 -11.21 -1.14 -5.04
N VAL A 467 -10.09 -0.66 -5.60
CA VAL A 467 -10.06 -0.08 -6.96
C VAL A 467 -10.49 -1.12 -8.01
N ALA A 468 -9.98 -2.35 -7.94
CA ALA A 468 -10.37 -3.44 -8.84
C ALA A 468 -11.89 -3.76 -8.78
N ALA A 469 -12.50 -3.63 -7.60
CA ALA A 469 -13.95 -3.72 -7.45
C ALA A 469 -14.70 -2.58 -8.14
N LEU A 470 -14.23 -1.35 -7.95
CA LEU A 470 -14.87 -0.16 -8.52
C LEU A 470 -14.74 -0.11 -10.04
N THR A 471 -13.62 -0.56 -10.60
CA THR A 471 -13.41 -0.63 -12.07
C THR A 471 -14.40 -1.61 -12.69
N SER A 472 -14.56 -2.79 -12.10
CA SER A 472 -15.45 -3.83 -12.62
C SER A 472 -16.91 -3.44 -12.52
N CYS A 473 -17.31 -2.80 -11.40
CA CYS A 473 -18.63 -2.19 -11.26
C CYS A 473 -18.93 -1.15 -12.35
N SER A 474 -17.93 -0.35 -12.74
CA SER A 474 -18.10 0.68 -13.77
C SER A 474 -18.29 0.09 -15.18
N GLU A 475 -17.57 -0.99 -15.51
CA GLU A 475 -17.67 -1.68 -16.79
C GLU A 475 -19.03 -2.41 -16.92
N GLN A 476 -19.54 -3.00 -15.84
CA GLN A 476 -20.87 -3.61 -15.79
C GLN A 476 -22.01 -2.60 -15.96
N HIS A 477 -21.98 -1.50 -15.21
CA HIS A 477 -22.99 -0.44 -15.35
C HIS A 477 -23.02 0.17 -16.77
N ALA A 478 -21.87 0.24 -17.44
CA ALA A 478 -21.77 0.66 -18.83
C ALA A 478 -22.42 -0.36 -19.79
N LEU A 479 -22.20 -1.66 -19.57
CA LEU A 479 -22.80 -2.73 -20.37
C LEU A 479 -24.32 -2.84 -20.17
N GLU A 480 -24.80 -2.69 -18.93
CA GLU A 480 -26.23 -2.78 -18.61
C GLU A 480 -27.04 -1.60 -19.18
N ARG A 481 -26.49 -0.38 -19.15
CA ARG A 481 -27.12 0.79 -19.79
C ARG A 481 -27.25 0.64 -21.31
N GLY A 482 -26.34 -0.09 -21.94
CA GLY A 482 -26.41 -0.44 -23.36
C GLY A 482 -27.47 -1.49 -23.69
N SER A 483 -27.93 -2.25 -22.69
CA SER A 483 -28.91 -3.33 -22.84
C SER A 483 -30.36 -2.85 -22.61
N SER A 484 -30.83 -1.89 -23.43
CA SER A 484 -32.27 -1.58 -23.43
C SER A 484 -33.06 -2.80 -23.92
N GLN A 485 -34.03 -3.27 -23.13
CA GLN A 485 -34.92 -4.40 -23.46
C GLN A 485 -35.65 -4.13 -24.78
N CYS A 486 -35.14 -4.70 -25.88
CA CYS A 486 -35.85 -4.70 -27.15
C CYS A 486 -36.76 -5.93 -27.21
N LEU A 487 -38.02 -5.73 -26.84
CA LEU A 487 -39.10 -6.66 -27.14
C LEU A 487 -39.96 -6.02 -28.23
N ASP A 488 -39.83 -6.50 -29.47
CA ASP A 488 -40.94 -6.84 -30.39
C ASP A 488 -40.41 -7.09 -31.83
N GLU A 489 -40.95 -8.10 -32.49
CA GLU A 489 -40.35 -8.81 -33.63
C GLU A 489 -40.78 -8.27 -35.02
N HIS A 490 -41.04 -6.96 -35.17
CA HIS A 490 -41.60 -6.39 -36.42
C HIS A 490 -40.86 -5.19 -37.04
N GLN A 491 -39.57 -4.99 -36.74
CA GLN A 491 -38.84 -3.80 -37.19
C GLN A 491 -37.45 -4.08 -37.79
N TRP A 492 -37.27 -5.09 -38.65
CA TRP A 492 -35.93 -5.47 -39.16
C TRP A 492 -35.14 -4.37 -39.91
N GLN A 493 -35.78 -3.30 -40.40
CA GLN A 493 -35.10 -2.11 -40.96
C GLN A 493 -34.85 -0.99 -39.93
N LEU A 494 -35.70 -0.86 -38.90
CA LEU A 494 -35.43 0.02 -37.76
C LEU A 494 -34.35 -0.60 -36.85
N LEU A 495 -34.28 -1.93 -36.80
CA LEU A 495 -33.27 -2.74 -36.13
C LEU A 495 -31.87 -2.41 -36.63
N ARG A 496 -31.63 -2.20 -37.93
CA ARG A 496 -30.28 -1.79 -38.38
C ARG A 496 -29.88 -0.38 -37.92
N ALA A 497 -30.84 0.55 -37.83
CA ALA A 497 -30.59 1.90 -37.33
C ALA A 497 -30.48 1.94 -35.79
N LEU A 498 -31.25 1.10 -35.10
CA LEU A 498 -31.18 0.89 -33.65
C LEU A 498 -29.91 0.11 -33.28
N GLU A 499 -29.49 -0.90 -34.05
CA GLU A 499 -28.22 -1.61 -33.90
C GLU A 499 -27.05 -0.65 -34.07
N ALA A 500 -27.08 0.24 -35.07
CA ALA A 500 -26.05 1.26 -35.24
C ALA A 500 -26.00 2.22 -34.03
N ARG A 501 -27.16 2.64 -33.51
CA ARG A 501 -27.22 3.47 -32.30
C ARG A 501 -26.82 2.73 -31.03
N VAL A 502 -27.19 1.47 -30.88
CA VAL A 502 -26.81 0.61 -29.75
C VAL A 502 -25.31 0.33 -29.79
N GLN A 503 -24.72 0.15 -30.98
CA GLN A 503 -23.28 0.02 -31.17
C GLN A 503 -22.55 1.33 -30.85
N GLU A 504 -23.08 2.48 -31.27
CA GLU A 504 -22.53 3.80 -30.95
C GLU A 504 -22.62 4.10 -29.44
N GLU A 505 -23.76 3.83 -28.82
CA GLU A 505 -23.97 3.97 -27.37
C GLU A 505 -23.11 2.98 -26.57
N ALA A 506 -22.99 1.72 -27.00
CA ALA A 506 -22.10 0.75 -26.39
C ALA A 506 -20.62 1.18 -26.50
N GLY A 507 -20.21 1.71 -27.66
CA GLY A 507 -18.88 2.29 -27.84
C GLY A 507 -18.63 3.50 -26.93
N ARG A 508 -19.61 4.39 -26.78
CA ARG A 508 -19.51 5.53 -25.84
C ARG A 508 -19.41 5.06 -24.39
N LEU A 509 -20.20 4.07 -24.00
CA LEU A 509 -20.21 3.52 -22.64
C LEU A 509 -18.91 2.76 -22.32
N GLU A 510 -18.33 2.07 -23.31
CA GLU A 510 -17.00 1.47 -23.19
C GLU A 510 -15.90 2.54 -23.02
N GLU A 511 -15.96 3.63 -23.78
CA GLU A 511 -15.04 4.77 -23.61
C GLU A 511 -15.19 5.44 -22.23
N GLU A 512 -16.42 5.60 -21.74
CA GLU A 512 -16.72 6.12 -20.39
C GLU A 512 -16.15 5.20 -19.31
N ALA A 513 -16.34 3.88 -19.42
CA ALA A 513 -15.80 2.90 -18.48
C ALA A 513 -14.26 2.89 -18.47
N GLN A 514 -13.62 2.94 -19.66
CA GLN A 514 -12.17 3.06 -19.77
C GLN A 514 -11.64 4.36 -19.15
N LEU A 515 -12.36 5.48 -19.32
CA LEU A 515 -12.02 6.75 -18.69
C LEU A 515 -12.10 6.65 -17.16
N THR A 516 -13.16 6.04 -16.62
CA THR A 516 -13.31 5.82 -15.17
C THR A 516 -12.22 4.89 -14.64
N ARG A 517 -11.89 3.81 -15.35
CA ARG A 517 -10.76 2.92 -15.01
C ARG A 517 -9.44 3.69 -14.93
N LEU A 518 -9.14 4.52 -15.94
CA LEU A 518 -7.94 5.35 -15.93
C LEU A 518 -7.93 6.37 -14.79
N GLN A 519 -9.07 6.97 -14.45
CA GLN A 519 -9.18 7.91 -13.32
C GLN A 519 -8.88 7.22 -11.99
N LEU A 520 -9.48 6.05 -11.75
CA LEU A 520 -9.24 5.25 -10.54
C LEU A 520 -7.76 4.83 -10.43
N GLN A 521 -7.13 4.42 -11.53
CA GLN A 521 -5.70 4.11 -11.56
C GLN A 521 -4.83 5.34 -11.24
N GLN A 522 -5.17 6.51 -11.79
CA GLN A 522 -4.44 7.76 -11.50
C GLN A 522 -4.58 8.16 -10.03
N GLN A 523 -5.74 7.94 -9.42
CA GLN A 523 -5.95 8.16 -7.99
C GLN A 523 -5.11 7.21 -7.15
N LEU A 524 -5.09 5.91 -7.45
CA LEU A 524 -4.23 4.94 -6.76
C LEU A 524 -2.75 5.33 -6.84
N LEU A 525 -2.30 5.84 -7.98
CA LEU A 525 -0.95 6.38 -8.15
C LEU A 525 -0.69 7.63 -7.30
N ALA A 526 -1.68 8.50 -7.12
CA ALA A 526 -1.58 9.66 -6.24
C ALA A 526 -1.48 9.24 -4.76
N GLU A 527 -2.34 8.33 -4.31
CA GLU A 527 -2.33 7.77 -2.95
C GLU A 527 -0.99 7.04 -2.67
N ALA A 528 -0.45 6.30 -3.64
CA ALA A 528 0.87 5.68 -3.51
C ALA A 528 2.00 6.72 -3.36
N ARG A 529 1.90 7.87 -4.03
CA ARG A 529 2.86 8.98 -3.88
C ARG A 529 2.73 9.65 -2.52
N GLU A 530 1.53 9.79 -1.98
CA GLU A 530 1.29 10.34 -0.63
C GLU A 530 1.87 9.41 0.44
N ALA A 531 1.62 8.11 0.33
CA ALA A 531 2.29 7.11 1.16
C ALA A 531 3.83 7.19 1.04
N GLY A 532 4.34 7.34 -0.17
CA GLY A 532 5.78 7.56 -0.43
C GLY A 532 6.33 8.82 0.26
N GLN A 533 5.58 9.92 0.26
CA GLN A 533 5.98 11.15 0.96
C GLN A 533 6.03 10.95 2.48
N LEU A 534 5.07 10.23 3.07
CA LEU A 534 5.09 9.88 4.49
C LEU A 534 6.32 9.04 4.84
N LEU A 535 6.64 8.04 4.02
CA LEU A 535 7.85 7.22 4.17
C LEU A 535 9.11 8.08 4.09
N GLN A 536 9.17 9.02 3.14
CA GLN A 536 10.31 9.93 3.00
C GLN A 536 10.47 10.82 4.24
N GLN A 537 9.42 11.49 4.70
CA GLN A 537 9.44 12.35 5.88
C GLN A 537 9.93 11.59 7.13
N HIS A 538 9.54 10.32 7.27
CA HIS A 538 10.01 9.47 8.34
C HIS A 538 11.52 9.21 8.24
N THR A 539 11.99 8.76 7.07
CA THR A 539 13.42 8.49 6.88
C THR A 539 14.28 9.73 7.12
N GLU A 540 13.83 10.91 6.67
CA GLU A 540 14.52 12.19 6.91
C GLU A 540 14.61 12.52 8.40
N ARG A 541 13.52 12.30 9.16
CA ARG A 541 13.49 12.49 10.62
C ARG A 541 14.45 11.54 11.33
N ALA A 542 14.43 10.25 10.98
CA ALA A 542 15.28 9.23 11.59
C ALA A 542 16.77 9.50 11.32
N LEU A 543 17.11 9.86 10.07
CA LEU A 543 18.46 10.29 9.69
C LEU A 543 18.90 11.53 10.48
N GLY A 544 18.04 12.53 10.58
CA GLY A 544 18.31 13.75 11.34
C GLY A 544 18.60 13.48 12.81
N GLN A 545 17.81 12.61 13.45
CA GLN A 545 18.02 12.20 14.84
C GLN A 545 19.35 11.46 15.04
N ALA A 546 19.68 10.52 14.14
CA ALA A 546 20.92 9.76 14.21
C ALA A 546 22.16 10.67 14.05
N LEU A 547 22.14 11.59 13.07
CA LEU A 547 23.22 12.56 12.85
C LEU A 547 23.39 13.52 14.03
N LEU A 548 22.30 13.95 14.65
CA LEU A 548 22.32 14.80 15.84
C LEU A 548 22.91 14.06 17.05
N GLY A 549 22.56 12.78 17.23
CA GLY A 549 23.16 11.89 18.23
C GLY A 549 24.66 11.74 18.02
N TYR A 550 25.10 11.53 16.78
CA TYR A 550 26.52 11.47 16.42
C TYR A 550 27.25 12.76 16.79
N ALA A 551 26.73 13.93 16.40
CA ALA A 551 27.36 15.22 16.68
C ALA A 551 27.52 15.48 18.19
N ARG A 552 26.51 15.11 19.01
CA ARG A 552 26.56 15.22 20.48
C ARG A 552 27.62 14.27 21.08
N ASN A 553 27.70 13.05 20.59
CA ASN A 553 28.67 12.05 21.05
C ASN A 553 30.12 12.36 20.63
N ALA A 554 30.31 13.02 19.48
CA ALA A 554 31.61 13.54 19.06
C ALA A 554 32.06 14.70 19.97
N ALA A 555 31.16 15.63 20.28
CA ALA A 555 31.43 16.78 21.16
C ALA A 555 31.67 16.39 22.63
N THR A 556 31.15 15.26 23.10
CA THR A 556 31.38 14.76 24.48
C THR A 556 32.64 13.90 24.58
N ARG A 557 32.98 13.12 23.54
CA ARG A 557 34.24 12.34 23.50
C ARG A 557 35.49 13.21 23.43
N SER A 558 35.41 14.41 22.84
CA SER A 558 36.51 15.38 22.88
C SER A 558 36.75 16.01 24.26
N ARG A 559 35.86 15.78 25.24
CA ARG A 559 35.84 16.58 26.48
C ARG A 559 36.12 15.85 27.79
N ALA A 560 36.09 14.51 27.90
CA ALA A 560 35.95 13.91 29.22
C ALA A 560 36.62 12.53 29.43
N ARG A 561 37.42 12.44 30.51
CA ARG A 561 37.44 11.38 31.55
C ARG A 561 38.76 10.69 31.89
N ALA A 562 39.68 10.40 30.98
CA ALA A 562 40.91 9.70 31.40
C ALA A 562 42.00 10.63 31.98
N ARG A 563 41.92 11.94 31.71
CA ARG A 563 43.02 12.90 31.93
C ARG A 563 42.79 13.83 33.12
N ASP A 564 41.54 14.11 33.48
CA ASP A 564 41.20 15.01 34.59
C ASP A 564 41.44 14.36 35.97
N ASP A 565 41.23 13.04 36.09
CA ASP A 565 41.51 12.32 37.33
C ASP A 565 43.02 12.23 37.59
N PHE A 566 43.83 12.00 36.54
CA PHE A 566 45.29 12.04 36.63
C PHE A 566 45.82 13.41 37.06
N LYS A 567 45.30 14.50 36.49
CA LYS A 567 45.68 15.88 36.88
C LYS A 567 45.29 16.19 38.32
N ARG A 568 44.13 15.74 38.79
CA ARG A 568 43.67 15.95 40.17
C ARG A 568 44.59 15.27 41.17
N THR A 569 44.93 14.00 40.92
CA THR A 569 45.89 13.25 41.76
C THR A 569 47.29 13.87 41.74
N LEU A 570 47.72 14.43 40.61
CA LEU A 570 49.01 15.12 40.51
C LEU A 570 49.03 16.46 41.25
N MET A 571 47.91 17.20 41.24
CA MET A 571 47.73 18.44 42.01
C MET A 571 47.72 18.18 43.51
N GLU A 572 46.98 17.18 43.97
CA GLU A 572 46.97 16.74 45.37
C GLU A 572 48.39 16.35 45.82
N ALA A 573 49.11 15.55 45.02
CA ALA A 573 50.50 15.17 45.32
C ALA A 573 51.49 16.34 45.30
N ALA A 574 51.28 17.35 44.44
CA ALA A 574 52.11 18.56 44.40
C ALA A 574 51.84 19.51 45.59
N GLU A 575 50.61 19.55 46.10
CA GLU A 575 50.23 20.34 47.29
C GLU A 575 50.66 19.68 48.61
N GLU A 576 50.77 18.35 48.64
CA GLU A 576 51.34 17.57 49.76
C GLU A 576 52.88 17.58 49.79
N SER A 577 53.53 18.12 48.76
CA SER A 577 55.00 18.22 48.67
C SER A 577 55.55 19.29 49.61
N VAL A 578 56.51 18.93 50.46
CA VAL A 578 57.18 19.81 51.46
C VAL A 578 57.87 21.04 50.82
N TYR A 579 58.12 21.01 49.52
CA TYR A 579 58.89 22.01 48.79
C TYR A 579 58.05 23.07 48.07
N VAL A 580 56.72 22.95 48.09
CA VAL A 580 55.81 23.84 47.36
C VAL A 580 54.66 24.26 48.27
N THR A 581 54.26 25.52 48.17
CA THR A 581 53.08 26.02 48.90
C THR A 581 51.83 25.87 48.03
N SER A 582 50.67 25.63 48.64
CA SER A 582 49.37 25.62 47.93
C SER A 582 49.14 26.90 47.11
N ALA A 583 49.62 28.05 47.60
CA ALA A 583 49.61 29.32 46.86
C ALA A 583 50.49 29.30 45.60
N GLY A 584 51.57 28.50 45.58
CA GLY A 584 52.43 28.27 44.43
C GLY A 584 51.76 27.41 43.36
N VAL A 585 51.14 26.29 43.75
CA VAL A 585 50.35 25.44 42.85
C VAL A 585 49.17 26.24 42.27
N GLY A 586 48.45 27.00 43.10
CA GLY A 586 47.37 27.88 42.67
C GLY A 586 47.80 29.04 41.76
N ARG A 587 49.08 29.43 41.72
CA ARG A 587 49.59 30.37 40.70
C ARG A 587 49.83 29.66 39.36
N LEU A 588 50.33 28.42 39.38
CA LEU A 588 50.56 27.60 38.19
C LEU A 588 49.24 27.28 37.47
N VAL A 589 48.21 26.86 38.21
CA VAL A 589 46.86 26.60 37.67
C VAL A 589 46.28 27.86 37.01
N ARG A 590 46.35 29.01 37.70
CA ARG A 590 45.88 30.29 37.12
C ARG A 590 46.67 30.69 35.88
N ALA A 591 47.96 30.44 35.83
CA ALA A 591 48.78 30.73 34.65
C ALA A 591 48.41 29.83 33.47
N TYR A 592 48.14 28.55 33.71
CA TYR A 592 47.64 27.59 32.73
C TYR A 592 46.25 27.98 32.21
N ASP A 593 45.30 28.29 33.09
CA ASP A 593 43.96 28.72 32.70
C ASP A 593 43.99 30.02 31.87
N GLN A 594 44.85 30.97 32.25
CA GLN A 594 45.08 32.19 31.47
C GLN A 594 45.73 31.90 30.11
N HIS A 595 46.64 30.94 30.02
CA HIS A 595 47.29 30.58 28.77
C HIS A 595 46.33 29.87 27.81
N ILE A 596 45.52 28.92 28.30
CA ILE A 596 44.46 28.29 27.52
C ILE A 596 43.43 29.32 27.07
N GLY A 597 43.02 30.23 27.97
CA GLY A 597 42.10 31.31 27.63
C GLY A 597 42.61 32.13 26.44
N ARG A 598 43.91 32.46 26.41
CA ARG A 598 44.55 33.16 25.28
C ARG A 598 44.57 32.32 24.00
N VAL A 599 44.94 31.03 24.09
CA VAL A 599 45.00 30.12 22.92
C VAL A 599 43.61 29.94 22.28
N VAL A 600 42.58 29.80 23.10
CA VAL A 600 41.19 29.67 22.64
C VAL A 600 40.71 30.98 22.01
N GLN A 601 40.96 32.12 22.66
CA GLN A 601 40.60 33.43 22.13
C GLN A 601 41.29 33.69 20.77
N ASP A 602 42.58 33.43 20.66
CA ASP A 602 43.33 33.58 19.41
C ASP A 602 42.76 32.67 18.31
N HIS A 603 42.35 31.44 18.64
CA HIS A 603 41.72 30.54 17.69
C HIS A 603 40.36 31.05 17.22
N GLU A 604 39.54 31.58 18.13
CA GLU A 604 38.26 32.19 17.79
C GLU A 604 38.44 33.40 16.86
N GLU A 605 39.43 34.25 17.14
CA GLU A 605 39.77 35.40 16.29
C GLU A 605 40.26 34.95 14.90
N ARG A 606 41.15 33.95 14.81
CA ARG A 606 41.62 33.37 13.54
C ARG A 606 40.48 32.71 12.76
N ARG A 607 39.58 32.00 13.44
CA ARG A 607 38.38 31.38 12.85
C ARG A 607 37.45 32.43 12.28
N LEU A 608 37.20 33.51 13.01
CA LEU A 608 36.38 34.64 12.56
C LEU A 608 37.00 35.32 11.34
N GLN A 609 38.32 35.51 11.32
CA GLN A 609 39.04 36.06 10.17
C GLN A 609 38.92 35.15 8.94
N GLN A 610 39.16 33.84 9.08
CA GLN A 610 39.06 32.89 7.96
C GLN A 610 37.62 32.76 7.42
N LEU A 611 36.61 32.82 8.29
CA LEU A 611 35.22 32.84 7.86
C LEU A 611 34.87 34.10 7.07
N LYS A 612 35.39 35.27 7.48
CA LYS A 612 35.22 36.52 6.74
C LYS A 612 35.90 36.46 5.37
N THR A 613 37.10 35.90 5.28
CA THR A 613 37.82 35.71 4.00
C THR A 613 37.06 34.78 3.06
N LEU A 614 36.64 33.60 3.54
CA LEU A 614 35.88 32.63 2.73
C LEU A 614 34.51 33.17 2.30
N GLN A 615 33.87 34.02 3.12
CA GLN A 615 32.64 34.72 2.75
C GLN A 615 32.89 35.79 1.67
N GLY A 616 34.00 36.54 1.78
CA GLY A 616 34.46 37.48 0.76
C GLY A 616 34.72 36.79 -0.58
N ASP A 617 35.50 35.70 -0.57
CA ASP A 617 35.81 34.89 -1.74
C ASP A 617 34.56 34.31 -2.40
N ARG A 618 33.56 33.91 -1.59
CA ARG A 618 32.26 33.44 -2.10
C ARG A 618 31.50 34.56 -2.81
N MET A 619 31.50 35.77 -2.27
CA MET A 619 30.83 36.91 -2.92
C MET A 619 31.54 37.36 -4.19
N GLU A 620 32.88 37.35 -4.21
CA GLU A 620 33.67 37.70 -5.38
C GLU A 620 33.53 36.66 -6.51
N ASN A 621 33.57 35.36 -6.19
CA ASN A 621 33.30 34.30 -7.17
C ASN A 621 31.88 34.41 -7.78
N TYR A 622 30.89 34.78 -6.96
CA TYR A 622 29.53 35.03 -7.44
C TYR A 622 29.46 36.26 -8.36
N ARG A 623 30.17 37.35 -8.03
CA ARG A 623 30.24 38.56 -8.86
C ARG A 623 30.97 38.32 -10.18
N LEU A 624 32.10 37.61 -10.16
CA LEU A 624 32.86 37.22 -11.35
C LEU A 624 31.99 36.40 -12.31
N ARG A 625 31.18 35.48 -11.78
CA ARG A 625 30.30 34.65 -12.59
C ARG A 625 29.09 35.40 -13.14
N LYS A 626 28.48 36.29 -12.36
CA LYS A 626 27.42 37.19 -12.85
C LYS A 626 27.91 38.08 -14.00
N LYS A 627 29.19 38.51 -13.95
CA LYS A 627 29.85 39.23 -15.06
C LYS A 627 30.11 38.34 -16.27
N GLN A 628 30.43 37.06 -16.06
CA GLN A 628 30.66 36.09 -17.13
C GLN A 628 29.36 35.67 -17.83
N GLU A 629 28.24 35.58 -17.10
CA GLU A 629 26.89 35.30 -17.65
C GLU A 629 26.31 36.47 -18.45
N LEU A 630 26.79 37.71 -18.24
CA LEU A 630 26.44 38.90 -19.02
C LEU A 630 27.31 39.06 -20.29
N GLY A 631 28.37 38.25 -20.44
CA GLY A 631 29.35 38.35 -21.53
C GLY A 631 29.04 37.54 -22.79
N ASP A 632 28.03 36.66 -22.76
CA ASP A 632 27.54 35.95 -23.95
C ASP A 632 26.39 36.75 -24.58
N PRO A 633 26.59 37.45 -25.72
CA PRO A 633 25.48 38.06 -26.42
C PRO A 633 24.58 36.93 -26.91
N SER A 634 23.38 36.85 -26.33
CA SER A 634 22.27 36.08 -26.88
C SER A 634 22.11 36.51 -28.33
N SER A 635 22.41 35.61 -29.27
CA SER A 635 22.00 35.72 -30.67
C SER A 635 20.49 35.90 -30.67
N GLY A 636 20.06 37.16 -30.78
CA GLY A 636 18.70 37.54 -31.09
C GLY A 636 18.45 37.13 -32.54
N GLY A 637 17.84 35.96 -32.72
CA GLY A 637 17.21 35.61 -33.98
C GLY A 637 16.01 36.52 -34.16
N GLU A 638 16.14 37.47 -35.08
CA GLU A 638 15.07 38.32 -35.60
C GLU A 638 13.84 37.51 -36.03
N MET A 639 12.68 38.10 -35.80
CA MET A 639 11.39 37.61 -36.27
C MET A 639 11.37 37.46 -37.79
N ALA A 640 10.86 36.33 -38.26
CA ALA A 640 10.26 36.22 -39.58
C ALA A 640 8.89 35.55 -39.47
N GLY A 641 7.85 36.33 -39.79
CA GLY A 641 6.57 35.85 -40.29
C GLY A 641 5.54 35.42 -39.24
N GLY A 642 4.50 36.24 -39.06
CA GLY A 642 3.36 35.97 -38.20
C GLY A 642 2.57 34.71 -38.59
N ALA A 643 2.79 33.64 -37.84
CA ALA A 643 1.89 32.51 -37.69
C ALA A 643 1.73 32.22 -36.19
N PRO A 644 0.55 31.78 -35.71
CA PRO A 644 0.35 31.48 -34.30
C PRO A 644 1.31 30.35 -33.90
N GLU A 645 2.22 30.64 -32.97
CA GLU A 645 3.21 29.68 -32.49
C GLU A 645 2.47 28.45 -31.93
N THR A 646 2.70 27.29 -32.54
CA THR A 646 2.12 26.03 -32.07
C THR A 646 2.59 25.76 -30.65
N CYS A 647 1.71 25.17 -29.82
CA CYS A 647 2.03 24.77 -28.44
C CYS A 647 3.36 24.00 -28.33
N GLN A 648 3.70 23.25 -29.38
CA GLN A 648 4.93 22.45 -29.48
C GLN A 648 6.20 23.31 -29.58
N ALA A 649 6.19 24.45 -30.27
CA ALA A 649 7.34 25.36 -30.37
C ALA A 649 7.61 26.09 -29.05
N VAL A 650 6.54 26.49 -28.35
CA VAL A 650 6.61 27.05 -26.99
C VAL A 650 7.14 26.00 -26.02
N HIS A 651 6.65 24.76 -26.10
CA HIS A 651 7.12 23.64 -25.27
C HIS A 651 8.60 23.34 -25.51
N GLN A 652 9.07 23.38 -26.75
CA GLN A 652 10.49 23.21 -27.07
C GLN A 652 11.37 24.36 -26.53
N ARG A 653 10.93 25.62 -26.61
CA ARG A 653 11.66 26.75 -26.01
C ARG A 653 11.74 26.63 -24.48
N ILE A 654 10.63 26.22 -23.85
CA ILE A 654 10.57 25.97 -22.40
C ILE A 654 11.52 24.82 -22.03
N LEU A 655 11.55 23.72 -22.80
CA LEU A 655 12.47 22.61 -22.57
C LEU A 655 13.94 23.00 -22.74
N VAL A 656 14.26 23.85 -23.72
CA VAL A 656 15.63 24.35 -23.93
C VAL A 656 16.04 25.30 -22.80
N GLN A 657 15.15 26.18 -22.36
CA GLN A 657 15.41 27.04 -21.19
C GLN A 657 15.52 26.23 -19.90
N GLN A 658 14.69 25.21 -19.70
CA GLN A 658 14.75 24.31 -18.56
C GLN A 658 16.07 23.53 -18.54
N LYS A 659 16.51 22.99 -19.70
CA LYS A 659 17.83 22.35 -19.83
C LYS A 659 18.97 23.31 -19.51
N LYS A 660 18.91 24.57 -19.98
CA LYS A 660 19.90 25.61 -19.69
C LYS A 660 19.92 25.96 -18.20
N PHE A 661 18.76 26.11 -17.58
CA PHE A 661 18.61 26.37 -16.16
C PHE A 661 19.13 25.20 -15.30
N LEU A 662 18.79 23.96 -15.66
CA LEU A 662 19.28 22.76 -14.98
C LEU A 662 20.80 22.62 -15.08
N ALA A 663 21.39 22.93 -16.24
CA ALA A 663 22.84 22.95 -16.39
C ALA A 663 23.49 24.04 -15.52
N GLN A 664 22.93 25.25 -15.50
CA GLN A 664 23.40 26.35 -14.65
C GLN A 664 23.26 26.03 -13.16
N PHE A 665 22.14 25.42 -12.75
CA PHE A 665 21.87 24.97 -11.40
C PHE A 665 22.85 23.87 -10.97
N THR A 666 23.12 22.89 -11.85
CA THR A 666 24.08 21.81 -11.58
C THR A 666 25.48 22.36 -11.32
N VAL A 667 25.92 23.33 -12.14
CA VAL A 667 27.21 23.99 -11.92
C VAL A 667 27.21 24.83 -10.64
N HIS A 668 26.10 25.52 -10.34
CA HIS A 668 25.95 26.29 -9.10
C HIS A 668 26.02 25.39 -7.85
N GLN A 669 25.40 24.21 -7.89
CA GLN A 669 25.45 23.23 -6.81
C GLN A 669 26.85 22.64 -6.61
N ARG A 670 27.57 22.34 -7.71
CA ARG A 670 28.97 21.88 -7.62
C ARG A 670 29.87 22.92 -6.96
N ILE A 671 29.75 24.19 -7.35
CA ILE A 671 30.53 25.28 -6.76
C ILE A 671 30.19 25.49 -5.28
N ARG A 672 28.91 25.40 -4.90
CA ARG A 672 28.50 25.47 -3.49
C ARG A 672 29.11 24.34 -2.67
N LEU A 673 29.10 23.12 -3.21
CA LEU A 673 29.69 21.94 -2.60
C LEU A 673 31.21 22.11 -2.45
N ASP A 674 31.90 22.59 -3.48
CA ASP A 674 33.35 22.78 -3.44
C ASP A 674 33.77 23.90 -2.49
N ALA A 675 33.00 24.99 -2.40
CA ALA A 675 33.19 26.03 -1.40
C ALA A 675 32.97 25.51 0.04
N GLN A 676 31.98 24.62 0.23
CA GLN A 676 31.77 23.95 1.52
C GLN A 676 32.92 23.00 1.86
N LYS A 677 33.45 22.24 0.89
CA LYS A 677 34.64 21.39 1.07
C LYS A 677 35.88 22.20 1.41
N GLN A 678 36.09 23.34 0.75
CA GLN A 678 37.21 24.24 1.06
C GLN A 678 37.07 24.82 2.47
N LYS A 679 35.87 25.25 2.85
CA LYS A 679 35.57 25.69 4.21
C LYS A 679 35.85 24.59 5.23
N ALA A 680 35.40 23.36 4.99
CA ALA A 680 35.66 22.22 5.87
C ALA A 680 37.18 22.00 6.06
N ARG A 681 37.96 21.93 4.97
CA ARG A 681 39.42 21.75 5.03
C ARG A 681 40.15 22.83 5.83
N VAL A 682 39.73 24.10 5.70
CA VAL A 682 40.33 25.21 6.47
C VAL A 682 39.96 25.11 7.95
N MET A 683 38.72 24.72 8.25
CA MET A 683 38.30 24.48 9.63
C MET A 683 39.04 23.30 10.27
N ASP A 684 39.19 22.19 9.54
CA ASP A 684 39.93 21.00 10.00
C ASP A 684 41.39 21.35 10.30
N HIS A 685 42.02 22.20 9.48
CA HIS A 685 43.38 22.64 9.71
C HIS A 685 43.52 23.53 10.96
N LEU A 686 42.58 24.46 11.17
CA LEU A 686 42.55 25.31 12.36
C LEU A 686 42.26 24.51 13.64
N GLU A 687 41.41 23.49 13.54
CA GLU A 687 41.09 22.58 14.64
C GLU A 687 42.33 21.75 15.02
N ALA A 688 43.02 21.17 14.03
CA ALA A 688 44.29 20.45 14.27
C ALA A 688 45.37 21.36 14.88
N GLN A 689 45.42 22.64 14.47
CA GLN A 689 46.36 23.62 15.04
C GLN A 689 46.00 23.95 16.50
N LEU A 690 44.71 24.15 16.80
CA LEU A 690 44.25 24.37 18.17
C LEU A 690 44.55 23.15 19.04
N GLU A 691 44.26 21.95 18.54
CA GLU A 691 44.53 20.70 19.23
C GLU A 691 46.01 20.56 19.57
N SER A 692 46.91 20.86 18.63
CA SER A 692 48.36 20.87 18.89
C SER A 692 48.77 21.90 19.95
N GLN A 693 48.21 23.12 19.90
CA GLN A 693 48.55 24.19 20.85
C GLN A 693 48.03 23.88 22.26
N LEU A 694 46.83 23.31 22.37
CA LEU A 694 46.28 22.87 23.64
C LEU A 694 47.05 21.66 24.19
N GLN A 695 47.43 20.70 23.35
CA GLN A 695 48.25 19.56 23.75
C GLN A 695 49.62 20.01 24.28
N GLU A 696 50.26 20.98 23.64
CA GLU A 696 51.56 21.54 24.09
C GLU A 696 51.42 22.29 25.42
N ALA A 697 50.42 23.16 25.55
CA ALA A 697 50.13 23.88 26.80
C ALA A 697 49.83 22.91 27.97
N GLU A 698 49.06 21.86 27.69
CA GLU A 698 48.70 20.83 28.65
C GLU A 698 49.89 19.95 29.04
N GLN A 699 50.77 19.63 28.09
CA GLN A 699 51.99 18.88 28.36
C GLN A 699 52.98 19.70 29.19
N SER A 700 53.14 20.99 28.90
CA SER A 700 53.98 21.90 29.70
C SER A 700 53.47 21.96 31.13
N PHE A 701 52.16 22.16 31.31
CA PHE A 701 51.53 22.19 32.63
C PHE A 701 51.71 20.88 33.40
N ILE A 702 51.44 19.72 32.79
CA ILE A 702 51.61 18.42 33.44
C ILE A 702 53.09 18.17 33.80
N SER A 703 54.03 18.58 32.93
CA SER A 703 55.47 18.41 33.19
C SER A 703 55.98 19.27 34.35
N GLU A 704 55.52 20.52 34.45
CA GLU A 704 55.84 21.42 35.56
C GLU A 704 55.22 20.91 36.86
N LEU A 705 53.98 20.43 36.81
CA LEU A 705 53.27 19.92 37.98
C LEU A 705 53.85 18.59 38.47
N ALA A 706 54.28 17.71 37.56
CA ALA A 706 55.00 16.48 37.90
C ALA A 706 56.38 16.75 38.48
N ALA A 707 57.09 17.77 37.98
CA ALA A 707 58.38 18.18 38.54
C ALA A 707 58.23 18.69 39.98
N LEU A 708 57.15 19.42 40.28
CA LEU A 708 56.81 19.88 41.63
C LEU A 708 56.41 18.72 42.56
N ALA A 709 55.71 17.71 42.03
CA ALA A 709 55.33 16.48 42.74
C ALA A 709 56.44 15.40 42.79
N ARG A 710 57.55 15.58 42.07
CA ARG A 710 58.65 14.60 41.87
C ARG A 710 58.19 13.23 41.36
N VAL A 711 57.15 13.21 40.54
CA VAL A 711 56.68 11.98 39.89
C VAL A 711 57.43 11.81 38.56
N PRO A 712 58.19 10.73 38.35
CA PRO A 712 58.83 10.50 37.07
C PRO A 712 57.77 10.26 35.98
N LEU A 713 57.65 11.20 35.06
CA LEU A 713 56.87 11.01 33.84
C LEU A 713 57.72 10.16 32.89
N ALA A 714 57.18 9.04 32.40
CA ALA A 714 57.77 8.35 31.27
C ALA A 714 57.83 9.33 30.09
N GLU A 715 58.99 9.43 29.41
CA GLU A 715 59.15 10.27 28.22
C GLU A 715 58.09 9.91 27.17
N SER A 716 57.01 10.69 27.13
CA SER A 716 56.03 10.59 26.05
C SER A 716 56.68 11.18 24.81
N ARG A 717 57.26 10.32 23.97
CA ARG A 717 57.63 10.70 22.60
C ARG A 717 56.42 11.41 21.95
N PRO A 718 56.62 12.51 21.22
CA PRO A 718 55.53 13.14 20.49
C PRO A 718 54.94 12.10 19.52
N PHE A 719 53.65 11.84 19.64
CA PHE A 719 52.92 11.04 18.67
C PHE A 719 52.93 11.81 17.34
N VAL A 720 53.82 11.41 16.44
CA VAL A 720 53.72 11.77 15.03
C VAL A 720 52.42 11.18 14.52
N ASN A 721 51.40 12.02 14.39
CA ASN A 721 50.16 11.72 13.68
C ASN A 721 50.49 11.38 12.23
N LYS A 722 50.79 10.11 11.94
CA LYS A 722 50.79 9.58 10.57
C LYS A 722 49.34 9.34 10.15
N ARG A 723 48.68 10.42 9.73
CA ARG A 723 47.51 10.34 8.86
C ARG A 723 47.72 11.37 7.74
N GLY A 724 48.13 10.87 6.57
CA GLY A 724 48.29 11.64 5.33
C GLY A 724 49.73 11.82 4.86
N LEU A 725 50.27 10.81 4.14
CA LEU A 725 51.43 11.03 3.27
C LEU A 725 50.93 11.82 2.05
N ALA A 726 51.29 13.10 1.97
CA ALA A 726 51.22 13.85 0.73
C ALA A 726 52.47 13.56 -0.10
N GLU A 727 52.27 13.19 -1.36
CA GLU A 727 53.31 13.00 -2.37
C GLU A 727 54.26 14.20 -2.43
N LYS A 728 55.57 13.94 -2.36
CA LYS A 728 56.58 14.98 -2.56
C LYS A 728 56.74 15.26 -4.07
N PRO A 729 56.86 16.54 -4.49
CA PRO A 729 57.08 16.89 -5.89
C PRO A 729 58.54 16.63 -6.30
N VAL A 730 58.67 16.00 -7.47
CA VAL A 730 59.93 15.78 -8.18
C VAL A 730 60.53 17.13 -8.60
N ARG A 731 61.77 17.43 -8.16
CA ARG A 731 62.60 18.48 -8.75
C ARG A 731 63.84 17.85 -9.40
N THR A 732 64.01 18.26 -10.65
CA THR A 732 64.94 17.81 -11.68
C THR A 732 66.39 18.22 -11.40
N LYS A 733 67.35 17.32 -11.64
CA LYS A 733 68.73 17.69 -12.05
C LYS A 733 69.32 16.70 -13.06
N ARG A 734 69.32 17.18 -14.31
CA ARG A 734 70.33 17.12 -15.39
C ARG A 734 71.24 15.88 -15.56
N LYS A 735 71.14 15.28 -16.76
CA LYS A 735 71.98 14.24 -17.40
C LYS A 735 73.44 14.68 -17.67
N LYS A 736 74.39 13.72 -17.65
CA LYS A 736 75.27 13.27 -18.78
C LYS A 736 76.15 12.04 -18.38
N PRO A 737 76.72 11.25 -19.34
CA PRO A 737 76.54 9.78 -19.41
C PRO A 737 77.89 8.96 -19.48
N PRO A 738 77.97 7.68 -19.96
CA PRO A 738 78.60 6.52 -19.29
C PRO A 738 79.97 6.09 -19.90
N PRO A 739 80.64 5.00 -19.42
CA PRO A 739 80.65 3.77 -20.25
C PRO A 739 80.91 2.39 -19.55
N ARG A 740 80.37 1.34 -20.19
CA ARG A 740 80.90 -0.02 -20.53
C ARG A 740 81.33 -1.09 -19.48
N ASP A 741 80.60 -2.20 -19.61
CA ASP A 741 81.00 -3.60 -19.94
C ASP A 741 81.59 -4.61 -18.91
N ARG A 742 81.04 -5.84 -19.08
CA ARG A 742 81.43 -7.19 -18.60
C ARG A 742 81.09 -7.54 -17.15
N GLY A 743 80.47 -8.69 -16.84
CA GLY A 743 79.98 -9.81 -17.64
C GLY A 743 79.32 -10.83 -16.71
N ASP A 744 78.38 -11.59 -17.25
CA ASP A 744 77.98 -12.93 -16.77
C ASP A 744 79.08 -13.96 -17.13
N PRO A 745 79.11 -15.23 -16.67
CA PRO A 745 77.94 -16.07 -16.31
C PRO A 745 78.12 -17.05 -15.13
N GLY A 746 77.02 -17.72 -14.74
CA GLY A 746 77.09 -19.04 -14.09
C GLY A 746 75.79 -19.51 -13.42
N GLY A 747 74.95 -20.27 -14.13
CA GLY A 747 73.98 -21.22 -13.51
C GLY A 747 74.63 -22.60 -13.30
N PRO A 748 73.91 -23.74 -13.23
CA PRO A 748 72.46 -23.98 -13.03
C PRO A 748 72.17 -25.12 -11.99
N THR A 749 70.88 -25.42 -11.70
CA THR A 749 70.20 -26.75 -11.50
C THR A 749 68.92 -26.53 -10.66
N ASP A 750 67.72 -26.61 -11.23
CA ASP A 750 66.89 -27.80 -11.56
C ASP A 750 66.59 -28.72 -10.37
N ASP A 751 65.34 -28.71 -9.88
CA ASP A 751 64.37 -29.79 -10.18
C ASP A 751 62.97 -29.46 -9.61
N ASP A 752 62.00 -29.54 -10.51
CA ASP A 752 60.52 -29.53 -10.34
C ASP A 752 60.04 -31.01 -10.52
N PRO A 753 58.76 -31.43 -10.69
CA PRO A 753 57.45 -30.85 -10.35
C PRO A 753 56.39 -31.92 -9.88
N ALA A 754 55.10 -31.51 -9.92
CA ALA A 754 53.86 -32.29 -10.20
C ALA A 754 52.92 -32.52 -8.99
N SER A 755 51.58 -32.44 -9.07
CA SER A 755 50.57 -32.24 -10.15
C SER A 755 49.24 -31.86 -9.46
N GLY A 756 48.42 -30.91 -9.90
CA GLY A 756 47.42 -30.96 -10.99
C GLY A 756 46.07 -30.41 -10.45
N GLY A 757 45.14 -29.77 -11.18
CA GLY A 757 44.99 -29.46 -12.59
C GLY A 757 43.91 -28.36 -12.82
N HIS A 758 43.89 -27.82 -14.04
CA HIS A 758 42.93 -26.87 -14.65
C HIS A 758 41.91 -27.66 -15.54
N PRO A 759 41.02 -27.10 -16.42
CA PRO A 759 40.85 -25.72 -16.95
C PRO A 759 39.35 -25.26 -17.05
N SER A 760 38.95 -24.03 -17.40
CA SER A 760 38.99 -23.28 -18.68
C SER A 760 38.24 -21.96 -18.40
N GLY A 761 38.54 -20.75 -18.91
CA GLY A 761 38.79 -20.36 -20.29
C GLY A 761 37.54 -19.65 -20.85
N SER A 762 37.54 -18.31 -20.95
CA SER A 762 36.55 -17.59 -21.78
C SER A 762 37.17 -16.36 -22.47
N LEU A 763 36.94 -16.30 -23.77
CA LEU A 763 37.43 -15.33 -24.75
C LEU A 763 36.44 -14.18 -24.92
N ARG A 764 37.01 -13.07 -25.40
CA ARG A 764 36.43 -11.76 -25.75
C ARG A 764 35.23 -11.84 -26.70
N TYR A 765 34.29 -10.89 -26.62
CA TYR A 765 34.02 -9.90 -27.68
C TYR A 765 33.20 -8.71 -27.16
N ARG A 766 33.25 -7.64 -27.96
CA ARG A 766 32.98 -6.22 -27.72
C ARG A 766 31.71 -5.82 -28.47
N GLY A 767 30.83 -4.99 -27.90
CA GLY A 767 29.77 -4.33 -28.69
C GLY A 767 28.67 -3.61 -27.90
N SER A 768 28.81 -2.28 -27.77
CA SER A 768 27.76 -1.23 -27.88
C SER A 768 26.53 -1.28 -26.93
N ARG A 769 26.48 -0.40 -25.91
CA ARG A 769 25.76 0.89 -25.88
C ARG A 769 24.24 0.82 -26.11
N LEU A 770 23.47 1.03 -25.03
CA LEU A 770 22.23 1.81 -25.04
C LEU A 770 22.12 2.61 -23.72
N ILE A 771 21.70 3.85 -23.88
CA ILE A 771 21.68 4.95 -22.92
C ILE A 771 20.27 5.03 -22.34
N ALA A 772 20.12 5.08 -21.01
CA ALA A 772 18.90 5.56 -20.37
C ALA A 772 19.26 6.20 -19.01
N CYS A 773 19.35 7.54 -19.00
CA CYS A 773 19.23 8.34 -17.80
C CYS A 773 18.11 9.36 -18.03
N GLY A 774 17.04 9.23 -17.24
CA GLY A 774 15.96 10.20 -17.14
C GLY A 774 15.54 10.31 -15.68
N HIS A 775 16.31 11.06 -14.88
CA HIS A 775 15.90 11.46 -13.54
C HIS A 775 14.95 12.67 -13.65
N VAL A 776 13.75 12.53 -13.09
CA VAL A 776 12.85 13.62 -12.76
C VAL A 776 12.98 13.88 -11.26
N LEU A 777 13.32 15.12 -10.88
CA LEU A 777 13.21 15.62 -9.52
C LEU A 777 12.17 16.74 -9.50
N THR A 778 11.24 16.62 -8.56
CA THR A 778 10.18 17.57 -8.21
C THR A 778 10.73 18.73 -7.34
N PRO A 779 10.11 19.92 -7.38
CA PRO A 779 10.44 21.05 -6.52
C PRO A 779 9.43 21.23 -5.37
N ASN A 780 9.88 21.73 -4.21
CA ASN A 780 9.15 22.56 -3.21
C ASN A 780 10.05 22.71 -1.96
N VAL A 781 10.06 23.74 -1.10
CA VAL A 781 9.49 25.10 -0.97
C VAL A 781 10.37 25.79 0.11
N TRP A 782 10.54 27.12 0.05
CA TRP A 782 11.04 27.93 1.18
C TRP A 782 9.98 28.97 1.55
N ALA A 783 9.62 29.04 2.83
CA ALA A 783 8.86 30.15 3.41
C ALA A 783 9.41 30.49 4.81
N GLY A 784 9.53 31.79 5.12
CA GLY A 784 9.50 32.32 6.48
C GLY A 784 10.45 33.48 6.81
N GLY A 785 9.90 34.68 7.05
CA GLY A 785 10.53 35.74 7.88
C GLY A 785 10.08 37.20 7.62
N ALA A 786 9.21 37.73 8.51
CA ALA A 786 8.57 39.07 8.61
C ALA A 786 9.52 40.30 8.57
N GLY A 787 9.14 41.59 8.37
CA GLY A 787 7.91 42.42 8.32
C GLY A 787 8.35 43.92 8.14
N PRO A 788 7.65 44.93 8.68
CA PRO A 788 6.42 45.65 8.26
C PRO A 788 6.69 46.97 7.47
N PHE A 789 5.67 47.62 6.87
CA PHE A 789 5.43 49.09 6.91
C PHE A 789 4.23 49.53 6.03
N SER A 790 3.33 50.26 6.69
CA SER A 790 2.28 51.22 6.25
C SER A 790 2.10 51.64 4.78
N GLY A 791 0.84 51.87 4.39
CA GLY A 791 0.47 53.02 3.53
C GLY A 791 -0.61 52.76 2.46
N VAL A 792 -1.87 53.03 2.84
CA VAL A 792 -3.09 53.27 2.04
C VAL A 792 -2.88 54.41 1.00
N PRO A 793 -3.71 54.61 -0.06
CA PRO A 793 -5.01 54.01 -0.39
C PRO A 793 -5.08 53.10 -1.61
#